data_AF-A0A8T0RC87-F1
#
_entry.id   AF-A0A8T0RC87-F1
#
_cell.length_a   1.000
_cell.length_b   1.000
_cell.length_c   1.000
_cell.angle_alpha   90.00
_cell.angle_beta   90.00
_cell.angle_gamma   90.00
#
_symmetry.space_group_name_H-M   'P 1'
#
loop_
_entity.id
_entity.type
_entity.pdbx_description
1 polymer ?
#
loop_
_entity_poly.entity_id
_entity_poly.type
_entity_poly.pdbx_seq_one_letter_code
_entity_poly.pdbx_strand_id
1 'polypeptide(L)'
;MAMLDARDEEEDYQGVDKASRAETPQVAGAICQHIQKLNRRFLVIFLNGSSEEIDLDSLGFPLSGYLGNKVLWSFQGRFRLYPRTKVDRALMSTRTTTEVVLSAVSPHNNLSQILEQEAAEVASEINIGGVRWSEAATNCFLHTVKLYDMGSRLVDYDLATHGCNYWKCDGIIELEQGDVGTNEDADRLWQSCDALQREMRMDVDFYQNPYLPSALAKGLPERAYWTSPTYGFMLTPRRIRKGTFQHLDKLCVLKLSGCMFSLVSPPFLCCHNLRFLWFDHCRPLGRTDNVVGKAEDDIRQCFQRLWVLDVRCSNSAFLSAKMIDFMTQLRELNVMEEDWLDMDHFQGRLHNLRRFRVTQSCPVCLIDPEYLFSGMGKLELLEFSGNYSSMSLTTKRPLWLSVGSSCSSLETVIIDRCEYLPRISLTGCVNLKNLFLSGSFPNLHSLDITGSAVKTLDLSAVTAPVLDELILLDCGKLCAILWPPEDKKKRYLGKLRVDTTQKAGGDHGTGRSPPPTAFNWYISVRDARLLGSLAPVKDYFVPHCAHLEISTIPSPTCAPAATATAGSKGDGTKGGSRQKVQVNLQQKALKEHATYTDISATLNALLCQGPVINCCMCPPPPCVPSQGCYMHIEDQMRVGAANSITIPGFICDSAKILHVHDSSSITRILAVPLVSTTWNQLEWCRAERCPNLECVISSRNGAGPGGRSGNDTDMFKKLRTIWASHLLNTRCIWSWSVSVGRWDTAFVGLTLLHLDHCPRLIYATHLAESQGLESLETLQIMWCGDLSMVFKGSANWRLFPNLKHIHLHELPKLQGICDVGCHTDAANLATIKIRGCWNLKSLPNVAGKNVVECDCEKEWWDSLEWDPYVEPSLQYTPTHPRHYKKTMLRGSVLR
;
A
#
# COMPACT_ATOMS: atom_id res chain seq x y z
N MET A 1 7.05 6.30 -22.91
CA MET A 1 6.99 5.14 -22.01
C MET A 1 7.47 5.52 -20.62
N ALA A 2 8.77 5.71 -20.36
CA ALA A 2 9.25 6.01 -19.00
C ALA A 2 8.52 7.13 -18.23
N MET A 3 8.11 8.22 -18.90
CA MET A 3 7.31 9.28 -18.25
C MET A 3 5.89 8.83 -17.87
N LEU A 4 5.25 8.01 -18.72
CA LEU A 4 3.93 7.43 -18.45
C LEU A 4 4.04 6.43 -17.30
N ASP A 5 5.04 5.56 -17.33
CA ASP A 5 5.28 4.57 -16.27
C ASP A 5 5.49 5.27 -14.91
N ALA A 6 6.29 6.34 -14.88
CA ALA A 6 6.52 7.13 -13.66
C ALA A 6 5.26 7.86 -13.19
N ARG A 7 4.41 8.34 -14.12
CA ARG A 7 3.14 8.99 -13.78
C ARG A 7 2.12 8.00 -13.25
N ASP A 8 2.02 6.83 -13.88
CA ASP A 8 1.16 5.72 -13.45
C ASP A 8 1.54 5.25 -12.06
N GLU A 9 2.84 5.14 -11.78
CA GLU A 9 3.35 4.80 -10.45
C GLU A 9 2.95 5.87 -9.43
N GLU A 10 3.13 7.16 -9.75
CA GLU A 10 2.73 8.24 -8.85
C GLU A 10 1.21 8.25 -8.58
N GLU A 11 0.39 8.02 -9.60
CA GLU A 11 -1.06 7.92 -9.50
C GLU A 11 -1.51 6.70 -8.70
N ASP A 12 -0.74 5.60 -8.73
CA ASP A 12 -0.96 4.44 -7.84
C ASP A 12 -0.81 4.83 -6.37
N TYR A 13 0.22 5.60 -6.01
CA TYR A 13 0.44 6.07 -4.63
C TYR A 13 -0.56 7.16 -4.21
N GLN A 14 -1.11 7.90 -5.17
CA GLN A 14 -2.22 8.83 -4.93
C GLN A 14 -3.58 8.11 -4.84
N GLY A 15 -3.63 6.80 -5.13
CA GLY A 15 -4.85 6.02 -5.12
C GLY A 15 -5.84 6.39 -6.22
N VAL A 16 -5.36 6.97 -7.32
CA VAL A 16 -6.20 7.31 -8.48
C VAL A 16 -6.53 6.04 -9.24
N ASP A 17 -7.82 5.74 -9.32
CA ASP A 17 -8.32 4.61 -10.11
C ASP A 17 -7.87 4.74 -11.58
N LYS A 18 -7.54 3.60 -12.19
CA LYS A 18 -6.99 3.57 -13.55
C LYS A 18 -7.92 4.18 -14.58
N ALA A 19 -9.23 4.03 -14.43
CA ALA A 19 -10.21 4.61 -15.34
C ALA A 19 -10.37 6.13 -15.14
N SER A 20 -9.90 6.68 -14.00
CA SER A 20 -10.00 8.10 -13.65
C SER A 20 -8.70 8.88 -13.88
N ARG A 21 -7.66 8.25 -14.43
CA ARG A 21 -6.36 8.90 -14.69
C ARG A 21 -6.47 9.89 -15.83
N ALA A 22 -5.92 11.09 -15.63
CA ALA A 22 -5.98 12.17 -16.60
C ALA A 22 -4.92 12.01 -17.70
N GLU A 23 -5.11 12.69 -18.84
CA GLU A 23 -4.09 12.69 -19.89
C GLU A 23 -2.80 13.37 -19.41
N THR A 24 -1.65 12.97 -19.96
CA THR A 24 -0.35 13.59 -19.65
C THR A 24 -0.10 14.79 -20.58
N PRO A 25 -0.16 16.05 -20.11
CA PRO A 25 -0.13 17.23 -20.99
C PRO A 25 1.16 17.36 -21.81
N GLN A 26 2.29 16.89 -21.27
CA GLN A 26 3.57 16.90 -21.98
C GLN A 26 3.56 15.95 -23.19
N VAL A 27 2.88 14.81 -23.08
CA VAL A 27 2.73 13.85 -24.18
C VAL A 27 1.77 14.41 -25.22
N ALA A 28 0.62 14.94 -24.79
CA ALA A 28 -0.32 15.62 -25.68
C ALA A 28 0.34 16.78 -26.44
N GLY A 29 1.13 17.61 -25.75
CA GLY A 29 1.89 18.69 -26.36
C GLY A 29 2.93 18.19 -27.39
N ALA A 30 3.63 17.09 -27.11
CA ALA A 30 4.58 16.49 -28.03
C ALA A 30 3.89 15.94 -29.29
N ILE A 31 2.74 15.28 -29.13
CA ILE A 31 1.89 14.79 -30.24
C ILE A 31 1.45 15.98 -31.10
N CYS A 32 0.86 17.00 -30.48
CA CYS A 32 0.38 18.19 -31.18
C CYS A 32 1.50 18.90 -31.94
N GLN A 33 2.68 19.10 -31.33
CA GLN A 33 3.83 19.71 -32.00
C GLN A 33 4.34 18.87 -33.18
N HIS A 34 4.37 17.54 -33.04
CA HIS A 34 4.79 16.65 -34.12
C HIS A 34 3.81 16.72 -35.30
N ILE A 35 2.51 16.66 -35.02
CA ILE A 35 1.46 16.79 -36.01
C ILE A 35 1.52 18.14 -36.74
N GLN A 36 1.71 19.24 -36.00
CA GLN A 36 1.86 20.58 -36.59
C GLN A 36 3.10 20.66 -37.49
N LYS A 37 4.22 20.05 -37.11
CA LYS A 37 5.44 19.99 -37.95
C LYS A 37 5.23 19.25 -39.26
N LEU A 38 4.39 18.22 -39.28
CA LEU A 38 4.11 17.47 -40.51
C LEU A 38 3.36 18.33 -41.54
N ASN A 39 2.63 19.37 -41.10
CA ASN A 39 1.88 20.32 -41.93
C ASN A 39 1.06 19.64 -43.04
N ARG A 40 0.44 18.51 -42.70
CA ARG A 40 -0.38 17.68 -43.59
C ARG A 40 -1.72 17.41 -42.93
N ARG A 41 -2.75 17.23 -43.76
CA ARG A 41 -4.02 16.67 -43.28
C ARG A 41 -3.81 15.21 -42.91
N PHE A 42 -4.41 14.79 -41.80
CA PHE A 42 -4.46 13.40 -41.40
C PHE A 42 -5.89 12.98 -41.05
N LEU A 43 -6.10 11.67 -41.12
CA LEU A 43 -7.29 10.99 -40.65
C LEU A 43 -6.88 10.19 -39.42
N VAL A 44 -7.53 10.43 -38.29
CA VAL A 44 -7.41 9.56 -37.11
C VAL A 44 -8.45 8.46 -37.24
N ILE A 45 -8.03 7.21 -37.29
CA ILE A 45 -8.93 6.07 -37.14
C ILE A 45 -8.87 5.68 -35.67
N PHE A 46 -9.88 6.06 -34.91
CA PHE A 46 -9.93 5.80 -33.48
C PHE A 46 -10.90 4.66 -33.20
N LEU A 47 -10.35 3.55 -32.68
CA LEU A 47 -11.09 2.34 -32.37
C LEU A 47 -11.54 2.38 -30.91
N ASN A 48 -12.76 2.89 -30.66
CA ASN A 48 -13.29 2.99 -29.31
C ASN A 48 -14.29 1.88 -29.06
N GLY A 49 -13.86 0.91 -28.26
CA GLY A 49 -14.71 -0.21 -27.85
C GLY A 49 -15.82 0.17 -26.86
N SER A 50 -15.81 1.40 -26.31
CA SER A 50 -16.81 1.87 -25.34
C SER A 50 -18.00 2.55 -26.02
N SER A 51 -18.98 2.97 -25.20
CA SER A 51 -20.08 3.83 -25.61
C SER A 51 -19.88 5.29 -25.17
N GLU A 52 -18.70 5.65 -24.68
CA GLU A 52 -18.38 6.98 -24.14
C GLU A 52 -17.52 7.79 -25.11
N GLU A 53 -17.66 9.11 -25.04
CA GLU A 53 -16.87 10.07 -25.81
C GLU A 53 -15.49 10.26 -25.15
N ILE A 54 -14.42 10.14 -25.93
CA ILE A 54 -13.05 10.46 -25.54
C ILE A 54 -12.62 11.71 -26.30
N ASP A 55 -12.20 12.74 -25.57
CA ASP A 55 -11.73 14.00 -26.14
C ASP A 55 -10.32 13.81 -26.74
N LEU A 56 -10.25 13.58 -28.05
CA LEU A 56 -8.97 13.44 -28.76
C LEU A 56 -8.21 14.78 -28.90
N ASP A 57 -8.89 15.93 -28.82
CA ASP A 57 -8.23 17.24 -28.83
C ASP A 57 -7.37 17.40 -27.58
N SER A 58 -7.88 16.99 -26.40
CA SER A 58 -7.13 16.98 -25.14
C SER A 58 -5.87 16.08 -25.19
N LEU A 59 -5.91 15.01 -25.99
CA LEU A 59 -4.79 14.09 -26.23
C LEU A 59 -3.75 14.63 -27.22
N GLY A 60 -3.95 15.84 -27.76
CA GLY A 60 -3.00 16.51 -28.63
C GLY A 60 -3.25 16.29 -30.13
N PHE A 61 -4.41 15.77 -30.53
CA PHE A 61 -4.81 15.71 -31.94
C PHE A 61 -5.64 16.95 -32.29
N PRO A 62 -5.17 17.91 -33.10
CA PRO A 62 -5.96 19.10 -33.42
C PRO A 62 -7.04 18.80 -34.46
N LEU A 63 -8.31 18.73 -34.05
CA LEU A 63 -9.47 18.33 -34.88
C LEU A 63 -10.40 19.48 -35.29
N SER A 64 -10.16 20.72 -34.83
CA SER A 64 -11.07 21.85 -35.09
C SER A 64 -11.00 22.41 -36.53
N GLY A 65 -12.16 22.61 -37.18
CA GLY A 65 -12.37 23.43 -38.39
C GLY A 65 -12.92 22.70 -39.63
N TYR A 66 -13.76 23.37 -40.44
CA TYR A 66 -14.46 22.79 -41.61
C TYR A 66 -13.52 22.25 -42.73
N LEU A 67 -12.26 22.72 -42.75
CA LEU A 67 -11.17 22.29 -43.66
C LEU A 67 -10.04 21.53 -42.93
N GLY A 68 -10.26 21.15 -41.66
CA GLY A 68 -9.30 20.55 -40.74
C GLY A 68 -9.18 19.02 -40.82
N ASN A 69 -8.41 18.44 -39.88
CA ASN A 69 -8.20 17.00 -39.75
C ASN A 69 -9.51 16.30 -39.38
N LYS A 70 -9.63 15.02 -39.76
CA LYS A 70 -10.86 14.24 -39.54
C LYS A 70 -10.59 13.09 -38.58
N VAL A 71 -11.62 12.72 -37.84
CA VAL A 71 -11.64 11.48 -37.04
C VAL A 71 -12.70 10.56 -37.63
N LEU A 72 -12.29 9.33 -37.94
CA LEU A 72 -13.19 8.22 -38.10
C LEU A 72 -13.24 7.47 -36.77
N TRP A 73 -14.39 7.55 -36.11
CA TRP A 73 -14.61 6.91 -34.83
C TRP A 73 -15.46 5.67 -34.99
N SER A 74 -15.04 4.55 -34.41
CA SER A 74 -15.95 3.43 -34.15
C SER A 74 -16.46 3.51 -32.73
N PHE A 75 -17.74 3.23 -32.55
CA PHE A 75 -18.34 2.96 -31.25
C PHE A 75 -18.63 1.46 -31.21
N GLN A 76 -18.61 0.88 -30.00
CA GLN A 76 -18.79 -0.55 -29.75
C GLN A 76 -17.53 -1.39 -30.04
N GLY A 77 -17.28 -2.37 -29.17
CA GLY A 77 -16.17 -3.33 -29.30
C GLY A 77 -16.65 -4.67 -29.85
N ARG A 78 -15.70 -5.60 -30.07
CA ARG A 78 -15.97 -6.97 -30.57
C ARG A 78 -17.10 -7.64 -29.77
N PHE A 79 -18.02 -8.33 -30.44
CA PHE A 79 -19.14 -9.07 -29.86
C PHE A 79 -20.09 -8.24 -28.97
N ARG A 80 -20.14 -6.91 -29.14
CA ARG A 80 -21.03 -6.01 -28.37
C ARG A 80 -22.25 -5.58 -29.20
N LEU A 81 -23.43 -5.77 -28.63
CA LEU A 81 -24.71 -5.34 -29.18
C LEU A 81 -25.26 -4.19 -28.32
N TYR A 82 -24.68 -2.99 -28.36
CA TYR A 82 -25.24 -1.90 -27.55
C TYR A 82 -26.63 -1.48 -28.09
N PRO A 83 -27.58 -1.11 -27.21
CA PRO A 83 -28.79 -0.46 -27.64
C PRO A 83 -28.43 0.80 -28.42
N ARG A 84 -29.01 0.97 -29.61
CA ARG A 84 -28.79 2.16 -30.46
C ARG A 84 -28.95 3.47 -29.66
N THR A 85 -29.83 3.47 -28.66
CA THR A 85 -30.06 4.60 -27.74
C THR A 85 -28.87 5.01 -26.88
N LYS A 86 -27.94 4.10 -26.51
CA LYS A 86 -26.69 4.46 -25.78
C LYS A 86 -25.71 5.17 -26.72
N VAL A 87 -25.59 4.67 -27.96
CA VAL A 87 -24.77 5.30 -29.02
C VAL A 87 -25.37 6.62 -29.48
N ASP A 88 -26.70 6.68 -29.66
CA ASP A 88 -27.41 7.90 -30.06
C ASP A 88 -27.25 9.00 -29.01
N ARG A 89 -27.16 8.66 -27.71
CA ARG A 89 -26.87 9.64 -26.65
C ARG A 89 -25.47 10.23 -26.80
N ALA A 90 -24.46 9.40 -27.08
CA ALA A 90 -23.10 9.86 -27.37
C ALA A 90 -23.05 10.68 -28.67
N LEU A 91 -23.80 10.31 -29.70
CA LEU A 91 -23.90 11.06 -30.96
C LEU A 91 -24.62 12.41 -30.80
N MET A 92 -25.50 12.54 -29.80
CA MET A 92 -26.20 13.80 -29.53
C MET A 92 -25.35 14.79 -28.71
N SER A 93 -24.35 14.33 -27.96
CA SER A 93 -23.36 15.22 -27.31
C SER A 93 -22.33 15.80 -28.29
N THR A 94 -22.03 15.10 -29.39
CA THR A 94 -20.93 15.40 -30.33
C THR A 94 -21.26 16.36 -31.48
N ARG A 95 -22.33 17.16 -31.35
CA ARG A 95 -22.88 18.00 -32.45
C ARG A 95 -21.90 19.00 -33.10
N THR A 96 -20.71 19.20 -32.54
CA THR A 96 -19.67 20.12 -33.06
C THR A 96 -18.51 19.46 -33.81
N THR A 97 -18.33 18.13 -33.73
CA THR A 97 -17.16 17.42 -34.32
C THR A 97 -17.52 16.20 -35.18
N THR A 98 -18.75 15.69 -35.10
CA THR A 98 -19.17 14.53 -35.90
C THR A 98 -19.79 14.96 -37.23
N GLU A 99 -19.06 14.73 -38.32
CA GLU A 99 -19.52 15.13 -39.67
C GLU A 99 -20.33 14.05 -40.40
N VAL A 100 -20.03 12.77 -40.14
CA VAL A 100 -20.67 11.61 -40.79
C VAL A 100 -20.79 10.47 -39.79
N VAL A 101 -21.99 9.90 -39.66
CA VAL A 101 -22.24 8.67 -38.90
C VAL A 101 -22.42 7.52 -39.87
N LEU A 102 -21.52 6.54 -39.81
CA LEU A 102 -21.63 5.29 -40.57
C LEU A 102 -22.15 4.19 -39.62
N SER A 103 -23.37 3.74 -39.85
CA SER A 103 -23.93 2.58 -39.15
C SER A 103 -23.88 1.38 -40.06
N ALA A 104 -23.18 0.32 -39.65
CA ALA A 104 -23.26 -0.97 -40.31
C ALA A 104 -24.62 -1.64 -39.98
N VAL A 105 -25.70 -1.17 -40.59
CA VAL A 105 -26.96 -1.92 -40.64
C VAL A 105 -26.90 -2.75 -41.90
N SER A 106 -26.44 -4.00 -41.82
CA SER A 106 -26.47 -4.87 -42.98
C SER A 106 -27.93 -5.24 -43.27
N PRO A 107 -28.50 -4.90 -44.44
CA PRO A 107 -29.82 -5.36 -44.85
C PRO A 107 -29.81 -6.82 -45.32
N HIS A 108 -28.63 -7.46 -45.40
CA HIS A 108 -28.41 -8.81 -45.92
C HIS A 108 -27.52 -9.64 -44.99
N ASN A 109 -27.66 -10.97 -45.04
CA ASN A 109 -27.16 -12.00 -44.12
C ASN A 109 -25.62 -12.12 -43.89
N ASN A 110 -24.82 -11.05 -44.00
CA ASN A 110 -23.36 -11.07 -43.81
C ASN A 110 -22.92 -11.08 -42.34
N LEU A 111 -23.84 -11.23 -41.40
CA LEU A 111 -23.56 -11.32 -39.96
C LEU A 111 -22.62 -12.49 -39.63
N SER A 112 -22.70 -13.60 -40.38
CA SER A 112 -21.77 -14.74 -40.24
C SER A 112 -20.33 -14.35 -40.54
N GLN A 113 -20.10 -13.60 -41.62
CA GLN A 113 -18.74 -13.21 -42.03
C GLN A 113 -18.12 -12.21 -41.04
N ILE A 114 -18.92 -11.27 -40.53
CA ILE A 114 -18.47 -10.32 -39.50
C ILE A 114 -18.11 -11.09 -38.22
N LEU A 115 -18.97 -12.02 -37.80
CA LEU A 115 -18.76 -12.83 -36.61
C LEU A 115 -17.51 -13.72 -36.72
N GLU A 116 -17.28 -14.33 -37.89
CA GLU A 116 -16.07 -15.12 -38.18
C GLU A 116 -14.79 -14.26 -38.11
N GLN A 117 -14.86 -13.02 -38.60
CA GLN A 117 -13.73 -12.10 -38.57
C GLN A 117 -13.43 -11.61 -37.15
N GLU A 118 -14.44 -11.23 -36.38
CA GLU A 118 -14.27 -10.88 -34.95
C GLU A 118 -13.75 -12.07 -34.13
N ALA A 119 -14.22 -13.28 -34.44
CA ALA A 119 -13.75 -14.51 -33.81
C ALA A 119 -12.30 -14.84 -34.17
N ALA A 120 -11.88 -14.64 -35.43
CA ALA A 120 -10.49 -14.81 -35.85
C ALA A 120 -9.57 -13.81 -35.14
N GLU A 121 -10.04 -12.57 -34.94
CA GLU A 121 -9.29 -11.58 -34.17
C GLU A 121 -9.16 -11.96 -32.69
N VAL A 122 -10.25 -12.37 -32.02
CA VAL A 122 -10.16 -12.87 -30.64
C VAL A 122 -9.26 -14.09 -30.53
N ALA A 123 -9.35 -15.01 -31.50
CA ALA A 123 -8.48 -16.18 -31.56
C ALA A 123 -6.99 -15.82 -31.64
N SER A 124 -6.65 -14.74 -32.34
CA SER A 124 -5.26 -14.28 -32.48
C SER A 124 -4.66 -13.75 -31.17
N GLU A 125 -5.49 -13.34 -30.21
CA GLU A 125 -5.05 -12.83 -28.90
C GLU A 125 -4.85 -13.96 -27.86
N ILE A 126 -5.36 -15.18 -28.14
CA ILE A 126 -5.29 -16.31 -27.21
C ILE A 126 -4.08 -17.19 -27.53
N ASN A 127 -3.06 -17.11 -26.67
CA ASN A 127 -1.80 -17.84 -26.82
C ASN A 127 -1.80 -19.29 -26.28
N ILE A 128 -2.97 -19.90 -26.11
CA ILE A 128 -3.13 -21.26 -25.56
C ILE A 128 -3.35 -22.23 -26.72
N GLY A 129 -2.52 -23.25 -26.88
CA GLY A 129 -2.69 -24.26 -27.95
C GLY A 129 -3.77 -25.31 -27.62
N GLY A 130 -4.30 -25.97 -28.65
CA GLY A 130 -5.16 -27.15 -28.50
C GLY A 130 -6.68 -26.87 -28.51
N VAL A 131 -7.11 -25.67 -28.89
CA VAL A 131 -8.53 -25.33 -29.15
C VAL A 131 -8.60 -24.55 -30.46
N ARG A 132 -9.62 -24.80 -31.27
CA ARG A 132 -9.94 -23.97 -32.44
C ARG A 132 -10.65 -22.69 -32.00
N TRP A 133 -9.86 -21.70 -31.60
CA TRP A 133 -10.38 -20.50 -30.94
C TRP A 133 -11.38 -19.68 -31.76
N SER A 134 -11.21 -19.60 -33.08
CA SER A 134 -12.16 -18.86 -33.92
C SER A 134 -13.54 -19.53 -33.91
N GLU A 135 -13.59 -20.84 -34.15
CA GLU A 135 -14.83 -21.61 -34.09
C GLU A 135 -15.46 -21.59 -32.69
N ALA A 136 -14.63 -21.74 -31.64
CA ALA A 136 -15.08 -21.66 -30.25
C ALA A 136 -15.70 -20.29 -29.90
N ALA A 137 -15.08 -19.19 -30.32
CA ALA A 137 -15.59 -17.83 -30.09
C ALA A 137 -16.95 -17.60 -30.78
N THR A 138 -17.05 -17.96 -32.07
CA THR A 138 -18.31 -17.90 -32.83
C THR A 138 -19.40 -18.70 -32.14
N ASN A 139 -19.12 -19.95 -31.77
CA ASN A 139 -20.11 -20.83 -31.13
C ASN A 139 -20.51 -20.35 -29.73
N CYS A 140 -19.58 -19.85 -28.92
CA CYS A 140 -19.87 -19.29 -27.59
C CYS A 140 -20.76 -18.05 -27.67
N PHE A 141 -20.51 -17.16 -28.65
CA PHE A 141 -21.36 -15.99 -28.88
C PHE A 141 -22.78 -16.41 -29.28
N LEU A 142 -22.92 -17.24 -30.32
CA LEU A 142 -24.22 -17.73 -30.78
C LEU A 142 -24.98 -18.47 -29.68
N HIS A 143 -24.29 -19.27 -28.87
CA HIS A 143 -24.88 -19.96 -27.74
C HIS A 143 -25.39 -18.98 -26.67
N THR A 144 -24.65 -17.91 -26.38
CA THR A 144 -25.09 -16.88 -25.42
C THR A 144 -26.32 -16.13 -25.93
N VAL A 145 -26.33 -15.74 -27.21
CA VAL A 145 -27.50 -15.11 -27.85
C VAL A 145 -28.71 -16.04 -27.79
N LYS A 146 -28.52 -17.34 -28.06
CA LYS A 146 -29.58 -18.35 -27.91
C LYS A 146 -30.12 -18.42 -26.48
N LEU A 147 -29.26 -18.42 -25.45
CA LEU A 147 -29.68 -18.45 -24.05
C LEU A 147 -30.48 -17.19 -23.68
N TYR A 148 -30.04 -16.03 -24.18
CA TYR A 148 -30.76 -14.77 -24.01
C TYR A 148 -32.14 -14.81 -24.66
N ASP A 149 -32.25 -15.27 -25.92
CA ASP A 149 -33.53 -15.41 -26.63
C ASP A 149 -34.46 -16.44 -25.99
N MET A 150 -33.91 -17.49 -25.37
CA MET A 150 -34.68 -18.47 -24.58
C MET A 150 -35.06 -17.94 -23.19
N GLY A 151 -34.43 -16.86 -22.73
CA GLY A 151 -34.80 -16.16 -21.50
C GLY A 151 -36.23 -15.63 -21.59
N SER A 152 -36.97 -15.70 -20.49
CA SER A 152 -38.33 -15.17 -20.42
C SER A 152 -38.54 -14.41 -19.12
N ARG A 153 -39.70 -13.76 -18.94
CA ARG A 153 -40.07 -13.17 -17.64
C ARG A 153 -40.05 -14.15 -16.46
N LEU A 154 -40.08 -15.47 -16.74
CA LEU A 154 -40.07 -16.54 -15.74
C LEU A 154 -38.72 -17.28 -15.65
N VAL A 155 -37.83 -17.11 -16.64
CA VAL A 155 -36.59 -17.89 -16.75
C VAL A 155 -35.43 -16.94 -16.95
N ASP A 156 -34.62 -16.81 -15.90
CA ASP A 156 -33.32 -16.14 -15.94
C ASP A 156 -32.20 -17.19 -15.98
N TYR A 157 -31.22 -17.00 -16.88
CA TYR A 157 -30.03 -17.83 -16.99
C TYR A 157 -28.81 -17.23 -16.26
N ASP A 158 -28.92 -16.01 -15.72
CA ASP A 158 -27.86 -15.31 -15.00
C ASP A 158 -26.53 -15.37 -15.77
N LEU A 159 -26.55 -14.87 -17.00
CA LEU A 159 -25.41 -14.92 -17.91
C LEU A 159 -24.20 -14.16 -17.38
N ALA A 160 -24.42 -13.20 -16.47
CA ALA A 160 -23.37 -12.47 -15.75
C ALA A 160 -22.52 -13.44 -14.90
N THR A 161 -23.18 -14.32 -14.15
CA THR A 161 -22.51 -15.28 -13.27
C THR A 161 -22.09 -16.55 -14.02
N HIS A 162 -22.94 -17.03 -14.93
CA HIS A 162 -22.87 -18.39 -15.46
C HIS A 162 -22.61 -18.51 -16.97
N GLY A 163 -22.49 -17.40 -17.72
CA GLY A 163 -22.31 -17.43 -19.18
C GLY A 163 -21.28 -18.47 -19.64
N CYS A 164 -20.08 -18.43 -19.06
CA CYS A 164 -19.02 -19.38 -19.40
C CYS A 164 -19.23 -20.79 -18.85
N ASN A 165 -20.01 -20.95 -17.78
CA ASN A 165 -20.35 -22.27 -17.26
C ASN A 165 -21.24 -23.04 -18.22
N TYR A 166 -22.14 -22.35 -18.94
CA TYR A 166 -22.90 -22.96 -20.04
C TYR A 166 -21.97 -23.43 -21.15
N TRP A 167 -21.01 -22.60 -21.58
CA TRP A 167 -20.03 -22.98 -22.62
C TRP A 167 -19.22 -24.23 -22.23
N LYS A 168 -18.78 -24.28 -20.97
CA LYS A 168 -18.01 -25.40 -20.40
C LYS A 168 -18.83 -26.69 -20.30
N CYS A 169 -20.05 -26.58 -19.78
CA CYS A 169 -20.86 -27.74 -19.44
C CYS A 169 -21.53 -28.35 -20.66
N ASP A 170 -22.03 -27.54 -21.59
CA ASP A 170 -22.63 -28.02 -22.85
C ASP A 170 -21.60 -28.45 -23.89
N GLY A 171 -20.29 -28.31 -23.60
CA GLY A 171 -19.22 -28.74 -24.50
C GLY A 171 -19.07 -27.86 -25.74
N ILE A 172 -19.36 -26.56 -25.63
CA ILE A 172 -19.24 -25.62 -26.76
C ILE A 172 -17.77 -25.40 -27.15
N ILE A 173 -16.86 -25.52 -26.18
CA ILE A 173 -15.41 -25.48 -26.40
C ILE A 173 -14.87 -26.91 -26.30
N GLU A 174 -14.24 -27.39 -27.37
CA GLU A 174 -13.65 -28.72 -27.46
C GLU A 174 -12.12 -28.63 -27.60
N LEU A 175 -11.40 -29.53 -26.92
CA LEU A 175 -9.95 -29.68 -27.07
C LEU A 175 -9.64 -30.57 -28.30
N GLU A 176 -8.62 -30.22 -29.08
CA GLU A 176 -8.26 -30.92 -30.32
C GLU A 176 -7.75 -32.36 -30.11
N GLN A 177 -7.38 -32.74 -28.87
CA GLN A 177 -7.02 -34.10 -28.48
C GLN A 177 -8.05 -34.65 -27.47
N GLY A 178 -8.98 -35.45 -27.99
CA GLY A 178 -9.80 -36.50 -27.36
C GLY A 178 -10.23 -36.40 -25.89
N ASP A 179 -11.57 -36.34 -25.70
CA ASP A 179 -12.41 -36.62 -24.52
C ASP A 179 -11.88 -36.23 -23.12
N VAL A 180 -12.67 -35.47 -22.37
CA VAL A 180 -12.34 -34.92 -21.04
C VAL A 180 -12.30 -36.06 -20.00
N GLY A 181 -11.25 -36.86 -20.01
CA GLY A 181 -11.09 -38.05 -19.18
C GLY A 181 -10.24 -37.84 -17.92
N THR A 182 -9.40 -36.80 -17.88
CA THR A 182 -8.50 -36.52 -16.75
C THR A 182 -8.76 -35.15 -16.10
N ASN A 183 -8.37 -35.00 -14.82
CA ASN A 183 -8.47 -33.72 -14.10
C ASN A 183 -7.63 -32.61 -14.78
N GLU A 184 -6.54 -32.98 -15.44
CA GLU A 184 -5.65 -32.03 -16.11
C GLU A 184 -6.31 -31.44 -17.37
N ASP A 185 -7.01 -32.26 -18.16
CA ASP A 185 -7.72 -31.80 -19.35
C ASP A 185 -8.89 -30.88 -18.99
N ALA A 186 -9.62 -31.22 -17.92
CA ALA A 186 -10.69 -30.37 -17.40
C ALA A 186 -10.17 -29.06 -16.79
N ASP A 187 -8.98 -29.08 -16.18
CA ASP A 187 -8.30 -27.86 -15.69
C ASP A 187 -7.80 -26.97 -16.85
N ARG A 188 -7.28 -27.57 -17.93
CA ARG A 188 -6.93 -26.85 -19.16
C ARG A 188 -8.15 -26.23 -19.81
N LEU A 189 -9.26 -26.98 -19.94
CA LEU A 189 -10.52 -26.46 -20.48
C LEU A 189 -11.05 -25.29 -19.64
N TRP A 190 -10.94 -25.38 -18.31
CA TRP A 190 -11.35 -24.30 -17.42
C TRP A 190 -10.55 -23.01 -17.67
N GLN A 191 -9.23 -23.11 -17.73
CA GLN A 191 -8.33 -21.98 -18.02
C GLN A 191 -8.58 -21.41 -19.42
N SER A 192 -8.80 -22.28 -20.41
CA SER A 192 -9.12 -21.93 -21.80
C SER A 192 -10.39 -21.09 -21.90
N CYS A 193 -11.47 -21.49 -21.24
CA CYS A 193 -12.71 -20.72 -21.21
C CYS A 193 -12.55 -19.37 -20.51
N ASP A 194 -11.78 -19.33 -19.41
CA ASP A 194 -11.54 -18.09 -18.68
C ASP A 194 -10.64 -17.12 -19.48
N ALA A 195 -9.74 -17.62 -20.32
CA ALA A 195 -9.00 -16.81 -21.29
C ALA A 195 -9.94 -16.23 -22.35
N LEU A 196 -10.79 -17.07 -22.94
CA LEU A 196 -11.77 -16.64 -23.95
C LEU A 196 -12.75 -15.60 -23.37
N GLN A 197 -13.23 -15.78 -22.14
CA GLN A 197 -14.12 -14.82 -21.48
C GLN A 197 -13.48 -13.44 -21.28
N ARG A 198 -12.18 -13.39 -20.99
CA ARG A 198 -11.46 -12.12 -20.79
C ARG A 198 -11.40 -11.30 -22.09
N GLU A 199 -11.25 -11.98 -23.23
CA GLU A 199 -11.19 -11.37 -24.56
C GLU A 199 -12.61 -11.10 -25.13
N MET A 200 -13.56 -12.02 -24.93
CA MET A 200 -14.96 -11.89 -25.33
C MET A 200 -15.81 -11.18 -24.27
N ARG A 201 -15.51 -9.90 -24.01
CA ARG A 201 -16.30 -9.08 -23.06
C ARG A 201 -17.69 -8.74 -23.61
N MET A 202 -18.65 -9.62 -23.33
CA MET A 202 -20.07 -9.42 -23.60
C MET A 202 -20.67 -8.37 -22.64
N ASP A 203 -21.54 -7.49 -23.16
CA ASP A 203 -22.15 -6.41 -22.37
C ASP A 203 -23.20 -6.96 -21.39
N VAL A 204 -22.80 -7.08 -20.12
CA VAL A 204 -23.65 -7.64 -19.06
C VAL A 204 -24.96 -6.86 -18.91
N ASP A 205 -24.97 -5.54 -19.11
CA ASP A 205 -26.17 -4.70 -19.02
C ASP A 205 -27.17 -4.97 -20.15
N PHE A 206 -26.67 -5.39 -21.32
CA PHE A 206 -27.51 -5.72 -22.47
C PHE A 206 -28.16 -7.10 -22.31
N TYR A 207 -27.41 -8.06 -21.76
CA TYR A 207 -27.88 -9.43 -21.54
C TYR A 207 -28.60 -9.62 -20.19
N GLN A 208 -28.53 -8.64 -19.29
CA GLN A 208 -29.45 -8.53 -18.16
C GLN A 208 -30.81 -8.06 -18.66
N ASN A 209 -31.83 -8.86 -18.40
CA ASN A 209 -33.20 -8.46 -18.70
C ASN A 209 -33.54 -7.22 -17.83
N PRO A 210 -33.80 -6.02 -18.39
CA PRO A 210 -34.17 -4.83 -17.62
C PRO A 210 -35.49 -5.01 -16.85
N TYR A 211 -36.15 -6.16 -17.02
CA TYR A 211 -37.27 -6.64 -16.24
C TYR A 211 -36.86 -7.84 -15.35
N LEU A 212 -35.86 -7.68 -14.47
CA LEU A 212 -35.81 -8.55 -13.27
C LEU A 212 -37.11 -8.35 -12.46
N PRO A 213 -37.56 -9.36 -11.70
CA PRO A 213 -38.96 -9.49 -11.33
C PRO A 213 -39.42 -8.29 -10.50
N SER A 214 -40.40 -7.56 -11.03
CA SER A 214 -41.23 -6.70 -10.20
C SER A 214 -41.70 -7.49 -8.98
N ALA A 215 -41.88 -6.82 -7.84
CA ALA A 215 -42.48 -7.39 -6.63
C ALA A 215 -43.81 -8.15 -6.89
N LEU A 216 -44.47 -7.96 -8.05
CA LEU A 216 -45.63 -8.74 -8.48
C LEU A 216 -45.32 -10.19 -8.91
N ALA A 217 -44.12 -10.51 -9.40
CA ALA A 217 -43.76 -11.90 -9.77
C ALA A 217 -43.47 -12.77 -8.52
N LYS A 218 -43.03 -12.16 -7.42
CA LYS A 218 -42.94 -12.81 -6.09
C LYS A 218 -44.31 -13.20 -5.51
N GLY A 219 -45.41 -12.69 -6.08
CA GLY A 219 -46.79 -12.97 -5.65
C GLY A 219 -47.57 -13.95 -6.55
N LEU A 220 -47.01 -14.42 -7.66
CA LEU A 220 -47.65 -15.43 -8.51
C LEU A 220 -47.42 -16.83 -7.94
N PRO A 221 -48.41 -17.74 -7.96
CA PRO A 221 -48.24 -19.08 -7.41
C PRO A 221 -47.09 -19.80 -8.13
N GLU A 222 -46.02 -20.10 -7.37
CA GLU A 222 -44.86 -20.93 -7.71
C GLU A 222 -45.29 -22.14 -8.57
N ARG A 223 -45.14 -22.01 -9.89
CA ARG A 223 -45.25 -23.12 -10.83
C ARG A 223 -43.90 -23.79 -10.91
N ALA A 224 -43.87 -25.10 -10.67
CA ALA A 224 -42.65 -25.86 -10.85
C ALA A 224 -42.33 -25.99 -12.34
N TYR A 225 -41.05 -25.84 -12.69
CA TYR A 225 -40.57 -25.99 -14.05
C TYR A 225 -39.14 -26.52 -14.06
N TRP A 226 -38.73 -26.98 -15.23
CA TRP A 226 -37.33 -27.22 -15.52
C TRP A 226 -36.96 -26.60 -16.86
N THR A 227 -35.69 -26.26 -17.01
CA THR A 227 -35.16 -25.73 -18.25
C THR A 227 -33.75 -26.22 -18.51
N SER A 228 -33.40 -26.33 -19.79
CA SER A 228 -32.07 -26.70 -20.25
C SER A 228 -31.75 -25.98 -21.56
N PRO A 229 -30.52 -25.51 -21.79
CA PRO A 229 -30.12 -24.91 -23.07
C PRO A 229 -30.37 -25.83 -24.28
N THR A 230 -30.30 -27.15 -24.07
CA THR A 230 -30.47 -28.16 -25.12
C THR A 230 -31.94 -28.45 -25.42
N TYR A 231 -32.79 -28.49 -24.38
CA TYR A 231 -34.17 -28.97 -24.48
C TYR A 231 -35.25 -27.90 -24.24
N GLY A 232 -34.85 -26.66 -23.97
CA GLY A 232 -35.75 -25.54 -23.73
C GLY A 232 -36.43 -25.58 -22.36
N PHE A 233 -37.54 -24.84 -22.26
CA PHE A 233 -38.33 -24.67 -21.03
C PHE A 233 -39.55 -25.58 -21.00
N MET A 234 -39.79 -26.23 -19.85
CA MET A 234 -40.92 -27.13 -19.66
C MET A 234 -41.56 -26.96 -18.26
N LEU A 235 -42.88 -26.83 -18.23
CA LEU A 235 -43.64 -26.89 -16.97
C LEU A 235 -43.70 -28.33 -16.47
N THR A 236 -43.64 -28.50 -15.14
CA THR A 236 -43.64 -29.82 -14.50
C THR A 236 -44.50 -29.82 -13.24
N PRO A 237 -45.04 -30.98 -12.81
CA PRO A 237 -45.62 -31.09 -11.48
C PRO A 237 -44.60 -30.74 -10.39
N ARG A 238 -45.06 -30.18 -9.27
CA ARG A 238 -44.19 -29.90 -8.11
C ARG A 238 -43.41 -31.11 -7.63
N ARG A 239 -43.95 -32.34 -7.74
CA ARG A 239 -43.23 -33.56 -7.36
C ARG A 239 -42.72 -34.28 -8.61
N ILE A 240 -41.39 -34.40 -8.73
CA ILE A 240 -40.73 -35.10 -9.85
C ILE A 240 -40.22 -36.47 -9.37
N ARG A 241 -40.40 -37.50 -10.21
CA ARG A 241 -40.02 -38.89 -9.90
C ARG A 241 -38.65 -39.25 -10.51
N LYS A 242 -38.04 -40.31 -10.00
CA LYS A 242 -36.84 -40.91 -10.63
C LYS A 242 -37.13 -41.24 -12.10
N GLY A 243 -36.20 -40.94 -12.99
CA GLY A 243 -36.27 -41.31 -14.41
C GLY A 243 -37.04 -40.34 -15.29
N THR A 244 -37.53 -39.19 -14.78
CA THR A 244 -38.17 -38.16 -15.61
C THR A 244 -37.29 -37.70 -16.78
N PHE A 245 -35.97 -37.72 -16.61
CA PHE A 245 -35.01 -37.30 -17.62
C PHE A 245 -34.26 -38.47 -18.29
N GLN A 246 -34.72 -39.71 -18.13
CA GLN A 246 -34.02 -40.91 -18.62
C GLN A 246 -33.80 -40.91 -20.15
N HIS A 247 -34.68 -40.26 -20.90
CA HIS A 247 -34.60 -40.18 -22.37
C HIS A 247 -33.79 -38.98 -22.88
N LEU A 248 -33.23 -38.16 -22.00
CA LEU A 248 -32.46 -36.95 -22.36
C LEU A 248 -30.96 -37.23 -22.28
N ASP A 249 -30.44 -37.98 -23.24
CA ASP A 249 -29.04 -38.43 -23.32
C ASP A 249 -28.03 -37.26 -23.47
N LYS A 250 -28.43 -36.18 -24.15
CA LYS A 250 -27.61 -34.96 -24.33
C LYS A 250 -27.75 -33.91 -23.22
N LEU A 251 -28.34 -34.25 -22.07
CA LEU A 251 -28.58 -33.29 -20.99
C LEU A 251 -27.30 -33.01 -20.20
N CYS A 252 -26.69 -31.85 -20.44
CA CYS A 252 -25.46 -31.41 -19.74
C CYS A 252 -25.71 -30.33 -18.67
N VAL A 253 -26.74 -29.51 -18.86
CA VAL A 253 -27.14 -28.42 -17.96
C VAL A 253 -28.63 -28.57 -17.63
N LEU A 254 -28.97 -28.53 -16.35
CA LEU A 254 -30.36 -28.63 -15.88
C LEU A 254 -30.63 -27.62 -14.75
N LYS A 255 -31.63 -26.77 -14.98
CA LYS A 255 -32.21 -25.89 -13.95
C LYS A 255 -33.57 -26.42 -13.53
N LEU A 256 -33.76 -26.62 -12.23
CA LEU A 256 -35.03 -26.99 -11.61
C LEU A 256 -35.50 -25.84 -10.72
N SER A 257 -36.75 -25.42 -10.88
CA SER A 257 -37.35 -24.39 -10.03
C SER A 257 -38.68 -24.86 -9.42
N GLY A 258 -38.88 -24.62 -8.13
CA GLY A 258 -40.11 -24.97 -7.39
C GLY A 258 -40.38 -26.49 -7.30
N CYS A 259 -39.35 -27.31 -7.49
CA CYS A 259 -39.48 -28.76 -7.61
C CYS A 259 -39.22 -29.49 -6.27
N MET A 260 -39.89 -30.62 -6.08
CA MET A 260 -39.72 -31.53 -4.95
C MET A 260 -39.32 -32.90 -5.46
N PHE A 261 -38.20 -33.43 -4.99
CA PHE A 261 -37.72 -34.75 -5.40
C PHE A 261 -36.87 -35.41 -4.32
N SER A 262 -36.75 -36.73 -4.40
CA SER A 262 -35.98 -37.53 -3.46
C SER A 262 -34.48 -37.47 -3.78
N LEU A 263 -33.64 -37.13 -2.80
CA LEU A 263 -32.18 -37.16 -2.92
C LEU A 263 -31.61 -38.59 -3.04
N VAL A 264 -32.36 -39.58 -2.55
CA VAL A 264 -31.99 -41.00 -2.65
C VAL A 264 -32.34 -41.60 -4.01
N SER A 265 -33.06 -40.84 -4.84
CA SER A 265 -33.48 -41.25 -6.18
C SER A 265 -33.73 -40.01 -7.04
N PRO A 266 -32.69 -39.20 -7.34
CA PRO A 266 -32.88 -37.93 -8.02
C PRO A 266 -33.44 -38.14 -9.44
N PRO A 267 -34.22 -37.18 -9.96
CA PRO A 267 -34.90 -37.33 -11.24
C PRO A 267 -33.93 -37.41 -12.43
N PHE A 268 -32.71 -36.88 -12.24
CA PHE A 268 -31.61 -36.82 -13.20
C PHE A 268 -30.53 -37.89 -12.99
N LEU A 269 -30.79 -38.93 -12.15
CA LEU A 269 -29.79 -39.97 -11.85
C LEU A 269 -29.25 -40.67 -13.12
N CYS A 270 -30.07 -40.81 -14.16
CA CYS A 270 -29.71 -41.46 -15.42
C CYS A 270 -29.02 -40.52 -16.42
N CYS A 271 -28.85 -39.24 -16.10
CA CYS A 271 -28.27 -38.25 -17.00
C CYS A 271 -26.74 -38.26 -16.88
N HIS A 272 -26.08 -39.10 -17.68
CA HIS A 272 -24.65 -39.35 -17.57
C HIS A 272 -23.74 -38.17 -17.98
N ASN A 273 -24.26 -37.23 -18.78
CA ASN A 273 -23.51 -36.08 -19.28
C ASN A 273 -23.71 -34.80 -18.44
N LEU A 274 -24.49 -34.89 -17.36
CA LEU A 274 -24.84 -33.73 -16.53
C LEU A 274 -23.62 -33.18 -15.78
N ARG A 275 -23.31 -31.90 -16.03
CA ARG A 275 -22.17 -31.17 -15.43
C ARG A 275 -22.60 -29.93 -14.65
N PHE A 276 -23.75 -29.35 -14.96
CA PHE A 276 -24.30 -28.17 -14.27
C PHE A 276 -25.70 -28.44 -13.75
N LEU A 277 -25.86 -28.29 -12.43
CA LEU A 277 -27.16 -28.27 -11.76
C LEU A 277 -27.44 -26.91 -11.14
N TRP A 278 -28.65 -26.42 -11.37
CA TRP A 278 -29.22 -25.24 -10.70
C TRP A 278 -30.50 -25.64 -9.97
N PHE A 279 -30.54 -25.44 -8.65
CA PHE A 279 -31.73 -25.57 -7.83
C PHE A 279 -32.25 -24.21 -7.37
N ASP A 280 -33.52 -23.95 -7.64
CA ASP A 280 -34.21 -22.72 -7.28
C ASP A 280 -35.52 -23.07 -6.57
N HIS A 281 -35.74 -22.60 -5.34
CA HIS A 281 -36.94 -22.94 -4.56
C HIS A 281 -37.24 -24.45 -4.46
N CYS A 282 -36.21 -25.31 -4.51
CA CYS A 282 -36.36 -26.77 -4.54
C CYS A 282 -36.32 -27.37 -3.14
N ARG A 283 -37.04 -28.48 -2.93
CA ARG A 283 -37.09 -29.18 -1.63
C ARG A 283 -36.88 -30.69 -1.75
N PRO A 284 -36.03 -31.30 -0.92
CA PRO A 284 -35.85 -32.74 -0.90
C PRO A 284 -37.11 -33.44 -0.35
N LEU A 285 -37.38 -34.65 -0.83
CA LEU A 285 -38.44 -35.53 -0.36
C LEU A 285 -37.83 -36.65 0.50
N GLY A 286 -38.16 -36.70 1.80
CA GLY A 286 -37.68 -37.73 2.74
C GLY A 286 -36.31 -37.43 3.38
N ARG A 287 -35.85 -38.30 4.31
CA ARG A 287 -34.52 -38.22 4.96
C ARG A 287 -33.45 -38.91 4.11
N THR A 288 -32.23 -38.37 4.14
CA THR A 288 -31.03 -38.84 3.39
C THR A 288 -30.34 -40.05 4.01
N ASP A 289 -30.68 -40.44 5.23
CA ASP A 289 -29.76 -41.17 6.12
C ASP A 289 -29.73 -42.70 5.94
N ASN A 290 -30.47 -43.26 4.97
CA ASN A 290 -30.72 -44.71 4.89
C ASN A 290 -30.32 -45.39 3.57
N VAL A 291 -29.53 -44.75 2.70
CA VAL A 291 -29.07 -45.38 1.43
C VAL A 291 -27.72 -46.03 1.63
N VAL A 292 -27.64 -47.34 1.40
CA VAL A 292 -26.42 -48.15 1.47
C VAL A 292 -26.35 -49.08 0.26
N GLY A 293 -25.16 -49.33 -0.26
CA GLY A 293 -24.90 -50.25 -1.38
C GLY A 293 -25.05 -49.57 -2.75
N LYS A 294 -25.43 -50.34 -3.78
CA LYS A 294 -25.42 -49.91 -5.20
C LYS A 294 -26.13 -48.58 -5.48
N ALA A 295 -27.21 -48.27 -4.77
CA ALA A 295 -27.93 -47.02 -4.93
C ALA A 295 -27.11 -45.78 -4.50
N GLU A 296 -26.21 -45.94 -3.53
CA GLU A 296 -25.29 -44.88 -3.11
C GLU A 296 -24.18 -44.67 -4.14
N ASP A 297 -23.66 -45.74 -4.74
CA ASP A 297 -22.64 -45.66 -5.80
C ASP A 297 -23.20 -44.96 -7.05
N ASP A 298 -24.45 -45.26 -7.43
CA ASP A 298 -25.12 -44.58 -8.55
C ASP A 298 -25.27 -43.07 -8.28
N ILE A 299 -25.65 -42.68 -7.05
CA ILE A 299 -25.75 -41.27 -6.64
C ILE A 299 -24.37 -40.62 -6.64
N ARG A 300 -23.37 -41.27 -6.03
CA ARG A 300 -21.99 -40.79 -6.01
C ARG A 300 -21.49 -40.53 -7.42
N GLN A 301 -21.68 -41.48 -8.35
CA GLN A 301 -21.23 -41.34 -9.73
C GLN A 301 -21.95 -40.20 -10.47
N CYS A 302 -23.24 -39.98 -10.18
CA CYS A 302 -24.01 -38.86 -10.74
C CYS A 302 -23.45 -37.50 -10.28
N PHE A 303 -23.27 -37.30 -8.97
CA PHE A 303 -22.78 -36.04 -8.42
C PHE A 303 -21.28 -35.82 -8.62
N GLN A 304 -20.49 -36.89 -8.75
CA GLN A 304 -19.05 -36.83 -8.99
C GLN A 304 -18.69 -36.09 -10.28
N ARG A 305 -19.55 -36.08 -11.29
CA ARG A 305 -19.29 -35.46 -12.60
C ARG A 305 -19.61 -33.97 -12.64
N LEU A 306 -20.27 -33.44 -11.61
CA LEU A 306 -20.69 -32.04 -11.57
C LEU A 306 -19.49 -31.10 -11.47
N TRP A 307 -19.52 -30.07 -12.30
CA TRP A 307 -18.54 -28.99 -12.30
C TRP A 307 -19.11 -27.72 -11.67
N VAL A 308 -20.42 -27.50 -11.82
CA VAL A 308 -21.10 -26.30 -11.34
C VAL A 308 -22.37 -26.68 -10.60
N LEU A 309 -22.51 -26.12 -9.40
CA LEU A 309 -23.72 -26.22 -8.60
C LEU A 309 -24.16 -24.81 -8.18
N ASP A 310 -25.40 -24.45 -8.53
CA ASP A 310 -26.07 -23.25 -8.03
C ASP A 310 -27.29 -23.66 -7.19
N VAL A 311 -27.34 -23.19 -5.95
CA VAL A 311 -28.44 -23.45 -5.00
C VAL A 311 -28.98 -22.11 -4.51
N ARG A 312 -30.24 -21.81 -4.87
CA ARG A 312 -30.95 -20.57 -4.47
C ARG A 312 -32.26 -20.88 -3.77
N CYS A 313 -32.53 -20.19 -2.65
CA CYS A 313 -33.81 -20.28 -1.92
C CYS A 313 -34.29 -21.72 -1.68
N SER A 314 -33.37 -22.67 -1.59
CA SER A 314 -33.64 -24.10 -1.61
C SER A 314 -33.39 -24.66 -0.21
N ASN A 315 -33.24 -25.99 -0.10
CA ASN A 315 -33.00 -26.62 1.19
C ASN A 315 -31.51 -27.01 1.34
N SER A 316 -30.92 -26.66 2.48
CA SER A 316 -29.52 -26.97 2.79
C SER A 316 -29.15 -28.45 2.80
N ALA A 317 -30.11 -29.39 2.77
CA ALA A 317 -29.82 -30.81 2.56
C ALA A 317 -29.10 -31.11 1.23
N PHE A 318 -29.30 -30.27 0.20
CA PHE A 318 -28.53 -30.34 -1.06
C PHE A 318 -27.03 -30.09 -0.86
N LEU A 319 -26.68 -29.41 0.24
CA LEU A 319 -25.32 -29.04 0.66
C LEU A 319 -24.89 -29.80 1.93
N SER A 320 -25.49 -30.96 2.19
CA SER A 320 -25.06 -31.83 3.30
C SER A 320 -23.64 -32.35 3.08
N ALA A 321 -22.90 -32.59 4.17
CA ALA A 321 -21.53 -33.13 4.12
C ALA A 321 -21.40 -34.34 3.19
N LYS A 322 -22.33 -35.30 3.27
CA LYS A 322 -22.37 -36.50 2.42
C LYS A 322 -22.50 -36.15 0.92
N MET A 323 -23.31 -35.16 0.59
CA MET A 323 -23.50 -34.75 -0.80
C MET A 323 -22.27 -34.02 -1.35
N ILE A 324 -21.65 -33.17 -0.53
CA ILE A 324 -20.39 -32.48 -0.85
C ILE A 324 -19.25 -33.49 -1.07
N ASP A 325 -19.18 -34.56 -0.27
CA ASP A 325 -18.21 -35.65 -0.44
C ASP A 325 -18.35 -36.38 -1.80
N PHE A 326 -19.54 -36.36 -2.40
CA PHE A 326 -19.73 -36.92 -3.74
C PHE A 326 -19.23 -35.98 -4.85
N MET A 327 -19.26 -34.67 -4.65
CA MET A 327 -18.99 -33.63 -5.65
C MET A 327 -17.49 -33.33 -5.84
N THR A 328 -16.68 -34.38 -6.03
CA THR A 328 -15.20 -34.25 -6.08
C THR A 328 -14.66 -33.44 -7.28
N GLN A 329 -15.45 -33.26 -8.34
CA GLN A 329 -15.08 -32.49 -9.55
C GLN A 329 -15.64 -31.07 -9.57
N LEU A 330 -16.25 -30.62 -8.47
CA LEU A 330 -16.87 -29.31 -8.39
C LEU A 330 -15.82 -28.21 -8.50
N ARG A 331 -16.03 -27.28 -9.44
CA ARG A 331 -15.17 -26.13 -9.72
C ARG A 331 -15.84 -24.81 -9.35
N GLU A 332 -17.17 -24.76 -9.40
CA GLU A 332 -17.94 -23.58 -9.00
C GLU A 332 -19.14 -23.97 -8.15
N LEU A 333 -19.25 -23.29 -7.00
CA LEU A 333 -20.37 -23.44 -6.07
C LEU A 333 -20.94 -22.05 -5.78
N ASN A 334 -22.22 -21.87 -6.08
CA ASN A 334 -22.97 -20.67 -5.75
C ASN A 334 -24.11 -21.04 -4.81
N VAL A 335 -24.22 -20.30 -3.71
CA VAL A 335 -25.26 -20.45 -2.70
C VAL A 335 -25.88 -19.08 -2.45
N MET A 336 -27.19 -18.97 -2.64
CA MET A 336 -27.90 -17.69 -2.56
C MET A 336 -29.21 -17.78 -1.78
N GLU A 337 -29.51 -16.79 -0.93
CA GLU A 337 -30.79 -16.71 -0.21
C GLU A 337 -31.12 -17.98 0.62
N GLU A 338 -30.11 -18.59 1.26
CA GLU A 338 -30.32 -19.73 2.16
C GLU A 338 -30.47 -19.28 3.61
N ASP A 339 -31.58 -19.67 4.26
CA ASP A 339 -31.90 -19.30 5.66
C ASP A 339 -30.98 -19.93 6.70
N TRP A 340 -30.31 -21.04 6.36
CA TRP A 340 -29.37 -21.74 7.24
C TRP A 340 -28.35 -22.55 6.42
N LEU A 341 -27.11 -22.06 6.37
CA LEU A 341 -26.01 -22.70 5.66
C LEU A 341 -24.94 -23.15 6.65
N ASP A 342 -24.81 -24.46 6.87
CA ASP A 342 -23.75 -25.02 7.70
C ASP A 342 -22.43 -25.05 6.92
N MET A 343 -21.52 -24.14 7.29
CA MET A 343 -20.23 -23.96 6.64
C MET A 343 -19.23 -25.07 6.97
N ASP A 344 -19.44 -25.80 8.07
CA ASP A 344 -18.57 -26.92 8.49
C ASP A 344 -18.65 -28.08 7.49
N HIS A 345 -19.71 -28.13 6.68
CA HIS A 345 -19.86 -29.10 5.60
C HIS A 345 -18.84 -28.92 4.47
N PHE A 346 -18.20 -27.77 4.30
CA PHE A 346 -17.25 -27.52 3.20
C PHE A 346 -15.79 -27.73 3.59
N GLN A 347 -15.50 -27.66 4.89
CA GLN A 347 -14.15 -27.72 5.44
C GLN A 347 -13.40 -28.98 4.97
N GLY A 348 -12.28 -28.79 4.27
CA GLY A 348 -11.39 -29.88 3.86
C GLY A 348 -11.93 -30.84 2.78
N ARG A 349 -13.04 -30.53 2.09
CA ARG A 349 -13.66 -31.42 1.08
C ARG A 349 -13.53 -30.95 -0.36
N LEU A 350 -13.68 -29.64 -0.62
CA LEU A 350 -13.82 -29.07 -1.97
C LEU A 350 -12.45 -28.69 -2.59
N HIS A 351 -11.57 -29.66 -2.80
CA HIS A 351 -10.19 -29.42 -3.23
C HIS A 351 -10.03 -28.88 -4.67
N ASN A 352 -11.00 -29.11 -5.55
CA ASN A 352 -10.98 -28.65 -6.94
C ASN A 352 -11.76 -27.35 -7.18
N LEU A 353 -12.31 -26.76 -6.11
CA LEU A 353 -13.13 -25.56 -6.22
C LEU A 353 -12.27 -24.35 -6.61
N ARG A 354 -12.73 -23.63 -7.63
CA ARG A 354 -12.09 -22.42 -8.17
C ARG A 354 -12.89 -21.17 -7.87
N ARG A 355 -14.22 -21.27 -7.81
CA ARG A 355 -15.11 -20.16 -7.48
C ARG A 355 -16.09 -20.57 -6.41
N PHE A 356 -16.15 -19.77 -5.36
CA PHE A 356 -17.12 -19.98 -4.29
C PHE A 356 -17.87 -18.67 -4.02
N ARG A 357 -19.18 -18.71 -4.16
CA ARG A 357 -20.05 -17.57 -3.88
C ARG A 357 -21.09 -17.95 -2.85
N VAL A 358 -21.14 -17.20 -1.77
CA VAL A 358 -22.19 -17.27 -0.75
C VAL A 358 -22.79 -15.88 -0.66
N THR A 359 -24.03 -15.72 -1.13
CA THR A 359 -24.68 -14.42 -1.18
C THR A 359 -26.05 -14.43 -0.52
N GLN A 360 -26.43 -13.32 0.12
CA GLN A 360 -27.76 -13.14 0.73
C GLN A 360 -28.20 -14.28 1.67
N SER A 361 -27.25 -15.01 2.26
CA SER A 361 -27.51 -16.24 3.01
C SER A 361 -27.19 -16.06 4.50
N CYS A 362 -27.59 -17.05 5.30
CA CYS A 362 -27.27 -17.14 6.72
C CYS A 362 -26.24 -18.25 7.02
N PRO A 363 -24.94 -18.00 6.81
CA PRO A 363 -23.88 -18.95 7.11
C PRO A 363 -23.67 -19.10 8.61
N VAL A 364 -23.56 -20.34 9.06
CA VAL A 364 -23.31 -20.75 10.44
C VAL A 364 -22.08 -21.67 10.46
N CYS A 365 -21.22 -21.50 11.46
CA CYS A 365 -20.05 -22.33 11.69
C CYS A 365 -20.05 -22.74 13.17
N LEU A 366 -20.03 -24.06 13.44
CA LEU A 366 -20.00 -24.60 14.79
C LEU A 366 -18.57 -24.92 15.24
N ILE A 367 -17.67 -25.12 14.28
CA ILE A 367 -16.24 -25.39 14.49
C ILE A 367 -15.44 -24.07 14.45
N ASP A 368 -14.11 -24.15 14.58
CA ASP A 368 -13.20 -23.03 14.46
C ASP A 368 -13.18 -22.44 13.03
N PRO A 369 -13.61 -21.17 12.84
CA PRO A 369 -13.64 -20.52 11.53
C PRO A 369 -12.27 -20.36 10.86
N GLU A 370 -11.16 -20.44 11.61
CA GLU A 370 -9.79 -20.34 11.05
C GLU A 370 -9.49 -21.38 9.97
N TYR A 371 -10.16 -22.53 10.03
CA TYR A 371 -9.92 -23.64 9.12
C TYR A 371 -10.98 -23.80 8.04
N LEU A 372 -11.92 -22.86 7.93
CA LEU A 372 -13.10 -23.00 7.09
C LEU A 372 -12.77 -23.31 5.62
N PHE A 373 -11.79 -22.62 5.05
CA PHE A 373 -11.34 -22.80 3.66
C PHE A 373 -10.08 -23.69 3.55
N SER A 374 -9.80 -24.49 4.58
CA SER A 374 -8.68 -25.42 4.55
C SER A 374 -8.84 -26.43 3.41
N GLY A 375 -7.74 -26.67 2.68
CA GLY A 375 -7.72 -27.60 1.56
C GLY A 375 -8.25 -27.07 0.22
N MET A 376 -8.65 -25.79 0.14
CA MET A 376 -9.14 -25.14 -1.10
C MET A 376 -8.03 -24.44 -1.89
N GLY A 377 -6.93 -25.14 -2.18
CA GLY A 377 -5.73 -24.56 -2.81
C GLY A 377 -5.92 -23.99 -4.22
N LYS A 378 -6.93 -24.48 -4.96
CA LYS A 378 -7.27 -24.02 -6.31
C LYS A 378 -8.29 -22.87 -6.34
N LEU A 379 -8.74 -22.38 -5.19
CA LEU A 379 -9.73 -21.30 -5.13
C LEU A 379 -9.15 -20.01 -5.69
N GLU A 380 -9.79 -19.43 -6.71
CA GLU A 380 -9.37 -18.22 -7.44
C GLU A 380 -10.27 -17.01 -7.08
N LEU A 381 -11.56 -17.25 -6.83
CA LEU A 381 -12.55 -16.22 -6.49
C LEU A 381 -13.40 -16.65 -5.28
N LEU A 382 -13.50 -15.75 -4.31
CA LEU A 382 -14.42 -15.85 -3.18
C LEU A 382 -15.36 -14.64 -3.17
N GLU A 383 -16.66 -14.88 -3.22
CA GLU A 383 -17.68 -13.86 -3.01
C GLU A 383 -18.49 -14.16 -1.76
N PHE A 384 -18.56 -13.20 -0.86
CA PHE A 384 -19.26 -13.32 0.41
C PHE A 384 -20.06 -12.04 0.66
N SER A 385 -21.23 -11.92 0.04
CA SER A 385 -21.95 -10.63 -0.09
C SER A 385 -23.40 -10.69 0.36
N GLY A 386 -23.87 -9.71 1.11
CA GLY A 386 -25.25 -9.64 1.60
C GLY A 386 -25.59 -10.68 2.67
N ASN A 387 -24.59 -11.37 3.21
CA ASN A 387 -24.80 -12.42 4.21
C ASN A 387 -25.14 -11.79 5.56
N TYR A 388 -26.10 -12.40 6.26
CA TYR A 388 -26.54 -11.98 7.57
C TYR A 388 -26.37 -13.13 8.57
N SER A 389 -26.14 -12.82 9.83
CA SER A 389 -26.07 -13.85 10.87
C SER A 389 -27.40 -13.86 11.62
N SER A 390 -28.01 -15.03 11.73
CA SER A 390 -29.01 -15.27 12.77
C SER A 390 -28.25 -15.29 14.09
N MET A 391 -28.61 -14.42 15.02
CA MET A 391 -28.12 -14.47 16.40
C MET A 391 -28.75 -15.72 17.05
N SER A 392 -28.22 -16.90 16.74
CA SER A 392 -28.72 -18.13 17.34
C SER A 392 -28.45 -18.08 18.84
N LEU A 393 -29.50 -18.26 19.64
CA LEU A 393 -29.46 -18.34 21.10
C LEU A 393 -28.53 -19.48 21.60
N THR A 394 -28.09 -20.39 20.73
CA THR A 394 -27.26 -21.56 21.07
C THR A 394 -25.78 -21.41 20.72
N THR A 395 -25.38 -20.55 19.77
CA THR A 395 -23.98 -20.35 19.35
C THR A 395 -23.50 -18.98 19.77
N LYS A 396 -22.78 -18.89 20.90
CA LYS A 396 -22.24 -17.64 21.46
C LYS A 396 -21.12 -16.97 20.62
N ARG A 397 -20.83 -17.43 19.41
CA ARG A 397 -19.70 -16.93 18.59
C ARG A 397 -20.19 -16.39 17.24
N PRO A 398 -19.91 -15.12 16.92
CA PRO A 398 -20.16 -14.58 15.58
C PRO A 398 -19.22 -15.21 14.55
N LEU A 399 -19.71 -15.44 13.33
CA LEU A 399 -18.91 -15.98 12.22
C LEU A 399 -17.79 -14.99 11.85
N TRP A 400 -16.53 -15.45 11.85
CA TRP A 400 -15.38 -14.69 11.36
C TRP A 400 -14.96 -15.25 10.02
N LEU A 401 -14.66 -14.38 9.04
CA LEU A 401 -14.17 -14.82 7.75
C LEU A 401 -12.64 -14.92 7.83
N SER A 402 -12.10 -16.14 7.82
CA SER A 402 -10.66 -16.39 7.83
C SER A 402 -10.25 -17.23 6.63
N VAL A 403 -9.44 -16.65 5.75
CA VAL A 403 -8.82 -17.30 4.61
C VAL A 403 -7.31 -17.27 4.83
N GLY A 404 -6.73 -18.45 5.03
CA GLY A 404 -5.30 -18.61 5.27
C GLY A 404 -4.49 -18.89 4.01
N SER A 405 -3.21 -19.21 4.23
CA SER A 405 -2.26 -19.62 3.19
C SER A 405 -2.66 -20.89 2.43
N SER A 406 -3.68 -21.63 2.92
CA SER A 406 -4.25 -22.78 2.21
C SER A 406 -4.90 -22.42 0.89
N CYS A 407 -5.33 -21.16 0.69
CA CYS A 407 -5.93 -20.66 -0.54
C CYS A 407 -4.90 -19.92 -1.40
N SER A 408 -3.85 -20.63 -1.82
CA SER A 408 -2.70 -20.05 -2.52
C SER A 408 -3.01 -19.44 -3.89
N SER A 409 -4.05 -19.91 -4.57
CA SER A 409 -4.46 -19.42 -5.90
C SER A 409 -5.46 -18.26 -5.85
N LEU A 410 -5.85 -17.78 -4.67
CA LEU A 410 -6.90 -16.78 -4.52
C LEU A 410 -6.46 -15.44 -5.12
N GLU A 411 -7.18 -14.96 -6.13
CA GLU A 411 -6.87 -13.72 -6.84
C GLU A 411 -7.84 -12.60 -6.50
N THR A 412 -9.11 -12.94 -6.25
CA THR A 412 -10.20 -11.98 -6.07
C THR A 412 -11.08 -12.33 -4.88
N VAL A 413 -11.33 -11.35 -4.02
CA VAL A 413 -12.28 -11.44 -2.91
C VAL A 413 -13.29 -10.29 -3.03
N ILE A 414 -14.58 -10.62 -2.99
CA ILE A 414 -15.69 -9.66 -3.04
C ILE A 414 -16.51 -9.82 -1.77
N ILE A 415 -16.65 -8.74 -0.99
CA ILE A 415 -17.47 -8.72 0.22
C ILE A 415 -18.27 -7.41 0.21
N ASP A 416 -19.57 -7.53 0.00
CA ASP A 416 -20.49 -6.39 -0.01
C ASP A 416 -21.56 -6.55 1.09
N ARG A 417 -21.90 -5.49 1.81
CA ARG A 417 -22.99 -5.45 2.83
C ARG A 417 -23.05 -6.69 3.75
N CYS A 418 -22.05 -6.91 4.59
CA CYS A 418 -22.06 -8.01 5.57
C CYS A 418 -22.18 -7.48 6.99
N GLU A 419 -23.40 -7.47 7.52
CA GLU A 419 -23.71 -6.72 8.74
C GLU A 419 -23.10 -7.33 10.02
N TYR A 420 -22.89 -8.65 10.03
CA TYR A 420 -22.58 -9.41 11.25
C TYR A 420 -21.17 -9.97 11.29
N LEU A 421 -20.30 -9.62 10.34
CA LEU A 421 -18.90 -10.05 10.33
C LEU A 421 -18.04 -9.13 11.21
N PRO A 422 -17.53 -9.59 12.37
CA PRO A 422 -16.69 -8.76 13.22
C PRO A 422 -15.21 -8.84 12.87
N ARG A 423 -14.78 -9.82 12.08
CA ARG A 423 -13.39 -9.99 11.65
C ARG A 423 -13.31 -10.56 10.25
N ILE A 424 -12.46 -9.95 9.43
CA ILE A 424 -12.06 -10.43 8.09
C ILE A 424 -10.54 -10.60 8.12
N SER A 425 -10.07 -11.81 7.82
CA SER A 425 -8.67 -12.18 7.81
C SER A 425 -8.35 -12.92 6.51
N LEU A 426 -7.48 -12.34 5.69
CA LEU A 426 -7.03 -12.85 4.38
C LEU A 426 -5.51 -12.96 4.40
N THR A 427 -4.99 -13.83 5.26
CA THR A 427 -3.56 -13.92 5.60
C THR A 427 -2.85 -14.96 4.75
N GLY A 428 -1.69 -14.62 4.18
CA GLY A 428 -0.90 -15.54 3.35
C GLY A 428 -1.45 -15.76 1.95
N CYS A 429 -2.43 -14.97 1.50
CA CYS A 429 -2.97 -15.00 0.14
C CYS A 429 -2.05 -14.24 -0.83
N VAL A 430 -0.90 -14.83 -1.18
CA VAL A 430 0.17 -14.17 -1.97
C VAL A 430 -0.24 -13.75 -3.38
N ASN A 431 -1.29 -14.36 -3.94
CA ASN A 431 -1.82 -14.04 -5.27
C ASN A 431 -3.03 -13.10 -5.24
N LEU A 432 -3.51 -12.69 -4.05
CA LEU A 432 -4.67 -11.83 -3.91
C LEU A 432 -4.34 -10.43 -4.43
N LYS A 433 -4.90 -10.08 -5.58
CA LYS A 433 -4.68 -8.80 -6.27
C LYS A 433 -5.87 -7.86 -6.08
N ASN A 434 -7.09 -8.42 -6.08
CA ASN A 434 -8.33 -7.66 -6.09
C ASN A 434 -9.12 -7.94 -4.80
N LEU A 435 -9.28 -6.91 -3.97
CA LEU A 435 -10.13 -6.95 -2.78
C LEU A 435 -11.19 -5.87 -2.93
N PHE A 436 -12.44 -6.28 -3.12
CA PHE A 436 -13.58 -5.38 -3.26
C PHE A 436 -14.40 -5.40 -1.97
N LEU A 437 -14.37 -4.29 -1.24
CA LEU A 437 -15.13 -4.08 -0.01
C LEU A 437 -16.11 -2.91 -0.22
N SER A 438 -17.41 -3.16 -0.03
CA SER A 438 -18.42 -2.12 -0.18
C SER A 438 -19.61 -2.31 0.77
N GLY A 439 -20.32 -1.21 1.04
CA GLY A 439 -21.53 -1.24 1.85
C GLY A 439 -21.28 -1.17 3.37
N SER A 440 -22.25 -1.65 4.14
CA SER A 440 -22.30 -1.49 5.60
C SER A 440 -21.69 -2.69 6.35
N PHE A 441 -20.83 -2.40 7.33
CA PHE A 441 -20.14 -3.34 8.21
C PHE A 441 -20.20 -2.84 9.67
N PRO A 442 -21.38 -2.81 10.31
CA PRO A 442 -21.60 -2.23 11.63
C PRO A 442 -20.85 -2.95 12.76
N ASN A 443 -20.51 -4.24 12.58
CA ASN A 443 -19.82 -5.05 13.59
C ASN A 443 -18.34 -5.30 13.31
N LEU A 444 -17.81 -4.89 12.14
CA LEU A 444 -16.44 -5.20 11.73
C LEU A 444 -15.42 -4.46 12.61
N HIS A 445 -14.71 -5.22 13.43
CA HIS A 445 -13.70 -4.74 14.38
C HIS A 445 -12.28 -4.86 13.84
N SER A 446 -11.99 -5.89 13.04
CA SER A 446 -10.64 -6.19 12.56
C SER A 446 -10.62 -6.58 11.08
N LEU A 447 -9.72 -5.95 10.32
CA LEU A 447 -9.38 -6.30 8.94
C LEU A 447 -7.88 -6.63 8.85
N ASP A 448 -7.56 -7.84 8.42
CA ASP A 448 -6.19 -8.34 8.27
C ASP A 448 -5.98 -8.90 6.87
N ILE A 449 -5.04 -8.34 6.11
CA ILE A 449 -4.68 -8.81 4.76
C ILE A 449 -3.18 -9.12 4.64
N THR A 450 -2.59 -9.58 5.74
CA THR A 450 -1.15 -9.85 5.87
C THR A 450 -0.64 -10.77 4.75
N GLY A 451 0.45 -10.39 4.09
CA GLY A 451 1.08 -11.16 3.01
C GLY A 451 0.31 -11.16 1.69
N SER A 452 -0.69 -10.30 1.53
CA SER A 452 -1.43 -10.16 0.27
C SER A 452 -0.68 -9.31 -0.77
N ALA A 453 -0.99 -9.53 -2.04
CA ALA A 453 -0.45 -8.78 -3.17
C ALA A 453 -1.35 -7.59 -3.59
N VAL A 454 -2.25 -7.14 -2.70
CA VAL A 454 -3.18 -6.04 -2.95
C VAL A 454 -2.39 -4.74 -3.15
N LYS A 455 -2.67 -4.06 -4.26
CA LYS A 455 -2.00 -2.80 -4.63
C LYS A 455 -2.66 -1.57 -4.00
N THR A 456 -3.98 -1.55 -4.00
CA THR A 456 -4.78 -0.46 -3.42
C THR A 456 -5.83 -1.07 -2.51
N LEU A 457 -5.83 -0.68 -1.24
CA LEU A 457 -6.90 -1.04 -0.32
C LEU A 457 -7.97 0.06 -0.36
N ASP A 458 -9.07 -0.22 -1.04
CA ASP A 458 -10.19 0.73 -1.16
C ASP A 458 -11.26 0.50 -0.09
N LEU A 459 -11.38 1.43 0.86
CA LEU A 459 -12.41 1.48 1.88
C LEU A 459 -13.36 2.68 1.68
N SER A 460 -13.28 3.39 0.55
CA SER A 460 -14.08 4.61 0.30
C SER A 460 -15.58 4.34 0.28
N ALA A 461 -15.98 3.15 -0.20
CA ALA A 461 -17.36 2.68 -0.24
C ALA A 461 -17.79 1.90 1.02
N VAL A 462 -16.93 1.80 2.04
CA VAL A 462 -17.15 1.00 3.26
C VAL A 462 -17.67 1.87 4.40
N THR A 463 -18.73 1.41 5.09
CA THR A 463 -19.21 2.02 6.33
C THR A 463 -18.97 1.06 7.49
N ALA A 464 -17.87 1.26 8.22
CA ALA A 464 -17.44 0.40 9.33
C ALA A 464 -17.24 1.22 10.63
N PRO A 465 -18.32 1.51 11.38
CA PRO A 465 -18.28 2.42 12.53
C PRO A 465 -17.51 1.89 13.74
N VAL A 466 -17.24 0.57 13.82
CA VAL A 466 -16.54 -0.06 14.94
C VAL A 466 -15.16 -0.59 14.59
N LEU A 467 -14.68 -0.40 13.35
CA LEU A 467 -13.36 -0.88 12.92
C LEU A 467 -12.26 -0.28 13.79
N ASP A 468 -11.50 -1.14 14.46
CA ASP A 468 -10.49 -0.75 15.43
C ASP A 468 -9.08 -1.24 15.07
N GLU A 469 -9.00 -2.39 14.39
CA GLU A 469 -7.72 -3.00 14.00
C GLU A 469 -7.60 -3.12 12.47
N LEU A 470 -6.55 -2.51 11.91
CA LEU A 470 -6.15 -2.70 10.51
C LEU A 470 -4.72 -3.24 10.43
N ILE A 471 -4.56 -4.43 9.84
CA ILE A 471 -3.30 -5.17 9.78
C ILE A 471 -2.91 -5.45 8.32
N LEU A 472 -1.85 -4.79 7.86
CA LEU A 472 -1.31 -4.78 6.50
C LEU A 472 0.18 -5.16 6.53
N LEU A 473 0.52 -6.29 7.16
CA LEU A 473 1.90 -6.75 7.29
C LEU A 473 2.34 -7.49 6.03
N ASP A 474 3.61 -7.39 5.65
CA ASP A 474 4.20 -8.05 4.47
C ASP A 474 3.48 -7.75 3.14
N CYS A 475 2.81 -6.60 3.03
CA CYS A 475 2.07 -6.14 1.86
C CYS A 475 2.99 -5.39 0.87
N GLY A 476 3.98 -6.09 0.31
CA GLY A 476 5.04 -5.48 -0.50
C GLY A 476 4.62 -4.79 -1.82
N LYS A 477 3.36 -4.92 -2.24
CA LYS A 477 2.79 -4.26 -3.44
C LYS A 477 1.85 -3.10 -3.11
N LEU A 478 1.57 -2.84 -1.84
CA LEU A 478 0.63 -1.81 -1.41
C LEU A 478 1.16 -0.41 -1.71
N CYS A 479 0.43 0.35 -2.52
CA CYS A 479 0.73 1.72 -2.90
C CYS A 479 -0.18 2.75 -2.23
N ALA A 480 -1.46 2.43 -2.01
CA ALA A 480 -2.43 3.37 -1.46
C ALA A 480 -3.51 2.71 -0.58
N ILE A 481 -4.04 3.51 0.35
CA ILE A 481 -5.21 3.19 1.18
C ILE A 481 -6.23 4.31 1.00
N LEU A 482 -7.40 3.99 0.44
CA LEU A 482 -8.52 4.92 0.31
C LEU A 482 -9.43 4.76 1.52
N TRP A 483 -9.61 5.82 2.31
CA TRP A 483 -10.39 5.77 3.55
C TRP A 483 -11.86 6.14 3.34
N PRO A 484 -12.77 5.67 4.22
CA PRO A 484 -14.17 6.11 4.19
C PRO A 484 -14.31 7.63 4.39
N PRO A 485 -15.39 8.24 3.88
CA PRO A 485 -15.78 9.63 4.16
C PRO A 485 -15.86 9.93 5.67
N GLU A 486 -15.66 11.19 6.06
CA GLU A 486 -15.58 11.58 7.47
C GLU A 486 -16.83 11.25 8.30
N ASP A 487 -18.01 11.29 7.69
CA ASP A 487 -19.29 10.95 8.29
C ASP A 487 -19.49 9.43 8.49
N LYS A 488 -18.70 8.60 7.81
CA LYS A 488 -18.82 7.13 7.77
C LYS A 488 -17.68 6.39 8.47
N LYS A 489 -16.63 7.11 8.90
CA LYS A 489 -15.48 6.55 9.60
C LYS A 489 -15.65 6.63 11.13
N LYS A 490 -15.17 5.60 11.85
CA LYS A 490 -15.03 5.65 13.31
C LYS A 490 -14.09 6.78 13.70
N ARG A 491 -14.39 7.54 14.76
CA ARG A 491 -13.54 8.67 15.20
C ARG A 491 -12.12 8.32 15.66
N TYR A 492 -11.83 7.06 16.00
CA TYR A 492 -10.50 6.62 16.47
C TYR A 492 -10.23 5.16 16.07
N LEU A 493 -9.09 4.91 15.41
CA LEU A 493 -8.58 3.57 15.11
C LEU A 493 -7.54 3.17 16.16
N GLY A 494 -7.84 2.14 16.96
CA GLY A 494 -7.00 1.72 18.08
C GLY A 494 -5.67 1.11 17.66
N LYS A 495 -5.61 0.39 16.53
CA LYS A 495 -4.41 -0.32 16.06
C LYS A 495 -4.26 -0.28 14.55
N LEU A 496 -3.10 0.19 14.10
CA LEU A 496 -2.71 0.22 12.69
C LEU A 496 -1.34 -0.41 12.53
N ARG A 497 -1.24 -1.48 11.74
CA ARG A 497 0.02 -2.13 11.42
C ARG A 497 0.21 -2.18 9.91
N VAL A 498 1.29 -1.60 9.41
CA VAL A 498 1.62 -1.57 7.99
C VAL A 498 3.09 -1.97 7.84
N ASP A 499 3.37 -2.99 7.02
CA ASP A 499 4.73 -3.34 6.61
C ASP A 499 4.75 -3.62 5.10
N THR A 500 5.45 -2.79 4.32
CA THR A 500 5.65 -2.97 2.87
C THR A 500 7.10 -3.29 2.50
N THR A 501 7.96 -3.57 3.49
CA THR A 501 9.41 -3.75 3.29
C THR A 501 9.79 -5.12 2.72
N GLN A 502 8.90 -6.13 2.79
CA GLN A 502 9.13 -7.44 2.18
C GLN A 502 8.93 -7.43 0.66
N LYS A 503 9.74 -8.21 -0.09
CA LYS A 503 9.45 -8.51 -1.51
C LYS A 503 8.42 -9.63 -1.55
N ALA A 504 7.40 -9.49 -2.39
CA ALA A 504 6.44 -10.55 -2.64
C ALA A 504 7.18 -11.85 -3.05
N GLY A 505 7.00 -12.93 -2.30
CA GLY A 505 7.62 -14.24 -2.56
C GLY A 505 8.97 -14.51 -1.88
N GLY A 506 9.38 -13.73 -0.89
CA GLY A 506 10.50 -14.09 -0.01
C GLY A 506 10.14 -15.22 0.94
N ASP A 507 11.04 -16.19 1.10
CA ASP A 507 10.88 -17.33 2.02
C ASP A 507 10.63 -16.83 3.45
N HIS A 508 9.67 -17.43 4.18
CA HIS A 508 9.29 -17.06 5.56
C HIS A 508 10.37 -17.44 6.61
N GLY A 509 11.65 -17.48 6.21
CA GLY A 509 12.77 -18.04 6.96
C GLY A 509 13.57 -17.06 7.81
N THR A 510 13.33 -17.09 9.13
CA THR A 510 14.36 -17.16 10.17
C THR A 510 15.45 -16.08 10.24
N GLY A 511 15.09 -14.79 10.25
CA GLY A 511 16.09 -13.74 10.50
C GLY A 511 15.63 -12.39 11.06
N ARG A 512 14.34 -12.07 11.06
CA ARG A 512 13.86 -10.77 11.56
C ARG A 512 13.08 -10.93 12.88
N SER A 513 13.38 -10.06 13.83
CA SER A 513 12.59 -9.90 15.05
C SER A 513 11.16 -9.50 14.66
N PRO A 514 10.13 -10.03 15.33
CA PRO A 514 8.75 -9.63 15.08
C PRO A 514 8.60 -8.11 15.21
N PRO A 515 7.69 -7.48 14.45
CA PRO A 515 7.44 -6.06 14.56
C PRO A 515 7.15 -5.70 16.02
N PRO A 516 7.69 -4.58 16.53
CA PRO A 516 7.63 -4.26 17.94
C PRO A 516 6.17 -4.19 18.40
N THR A 517 5.78 -5.15 19.24
CA THR A 517 4.40 -5.32 19.73
C THR A 517 3.98 -4.21 20.69
N ALA A 518 4.94 -3.44 21.20
CA ALA A 518 4.73 -2.30 22.10
C ALA A 518 3.99 -1.14 21.43
N PHE A 519 3.95 -1.06 20.10
CA PHE A 519 3.29 0.02 19.38
C PHE A 519 1.98 -0.44 18.76
N ASN A 520 0.88 0.24 19.13
CA ASN A 520 -0.41 0.07 18.47
C ASN A 520 -0.37 0.55 17.02
N TRP A 521 0.46 1.56 16.75
CA TRP A 521 0.71 2.11 15.43
C TRP A 521 2.13 1.75 15.01
N TYR A 522 2.27 0.76 14.14
CA TYR A 522 3.55 0.35 13.55
C TYR A 522 3.44 0.51 12.04
N ILE A 523 4.25 1.40 11.47
CA ILE A 523 4.23 1.71 10.05
C ILE A 523 5.66 1.56 9.53
N SER A 524 5.90 0.57 8.71
CA SER A 524 7.18 0.30 8.06
C SER A 524 6.96 0.30 6.56
N VAL A 525 7.54 1.28 5.86
CA VAL A 525 7.27 1.48 4.43
C VAL A 525 8.55 1.46 3.62
N ARG A 526 8.51 0.79 2.47
CA ARG A 526 9.57 0.87 1.46
C ARG A 526 9.55 2.20 0.71
N ASP A 527 8.37 2.78 0.51
CA ASP A 527 8.17 4.04 -0.20
C ASP A 527 7.36 5.01 0.66
N ALA A 528 7.94 6.18 0.93
CA ALA A 528 7.33 7.19 1.79
C ALA A 528 6.04 7.78 1.20
N ARG A 529 5.80 7.68 -0.12
CA ARG A 529 4.58 8.20 -0.76
C ARG A 529 3.31 7.54 -0.22
N LEU A 530 3.39 6.28 0.21
CA LEU A 530 2.28 5.57 0.88
C LEU A 530 1.81 6.30 2.15
N LEU A 531 2.70 7.01 2.86
CA LEU A 531 2.33 7.79 4.05
C LEU A 531 1.32 8.90 3.73
N GLY A 532 1.28 9.38 2.48
CA GLY A 532 0.25 10.31 2.00
C GLY A 532 -1.17 9.78 2.19
N SER A 533 -1.37 8.46 2.06
CA SER A 533 -2.66 7.80 2.30
C SER A 533 -3.14 7.91 3.76
N LEU A 534 -2.28 8.31 4.70
CA LEU A 534 -2.65 8.46 6.11
C LEU A 534 -3.20 9.86 6.45
N ALA A 535 -3.18 10.82 5.52
CA ALA A 535 -3.68 12.16 5.77
C ALA A 535 -5.16 12.22 6.23
N PRO A 536 -6.09 11.41 5.69
CA PRO A 536 -7.49 11.38 6.16
C PRO A 536 -7.67 10.86 7.59
N VAL A 537 -6.65 10.19 8.14
CA VAL A 537 -6.65 9.59 9.49
C VAL A 537 -5.67 10.28 10.44
N LYS A 538 -5.23 11.51 10.11
CA LYS A 538 -4.32 12.31 10.94
C LYS A 538 -4.77 12.46 12.39
N ASP A 539 -6.08 12.56 12.63
CA ASP A 539 -6.65 12.74 13.97
C ASP A 539 -6.50 11.49 14.85
N TYR A 540 -6.33 10.31 14.22
CA TYR A 540 -6.05 9.07 14.94
C TYR A 540 -4.57 8.94 15.29
N PHE A 541 -3.68 9.65 14.61
CA PHE A 541 -2.24 9.52 14.81
C PHE A 541 -1.77 10.13 16.14
N VAL A 542 -2.27 11.34 16.46
CA VAL A 542 -1.81 12.16 17.60
C VAL A 542 -1.97 11.47 18.97
N PRO A 543 -3.08 10.76 19.28
CA PRO A 543 -3.27 10.13 20.59
C PRO A 543 -2.38 8.90 20.85
N HIS A 544 -1.75 8.32 19.81
CA HIS A 544 -1.10 7.01 19.89
C HIS A 544 0.44 7.12 19.93
N CYS A 545 1.08 6.11 20.51
CA CYS A 545 2.49 5.84 20.29
C CYS A 545 2.67 5.19 18.92
N ALA A 546 3.34 5.89 18.01
CA ALA A 546 3.61 5.42 16.66
C ALA A 546 5.11 5.09 16.47
N HIS A 547 5.38 4.01 15.77
CA HIS A 547 6.69 3.68 15.24
C HIS A 547 6.61 3.78 13.71
N LEU A 548 7.40 4.68 13.14
CA LEU A 548 7.51 4.89 11.71
C LEU A 548 8.93 4.54 11.24
N GLU A 549 9.02 3.57 10.35
CA GLU A 549 10.25 3.18 9.68
C GLU A 549 10.09 3.38 8.16
N ILE A 550 11.06 4.05 7.55
CA ILE A 550 11.19 4.14 6.10
C ILE A 550 12.49 3.41 5.74
N SER A 551 12.38 2.21 5.17
CA SER A 551 13.55 1.38 4.86
C SER A 551 13.42 0.66 3.52
N THR A 552 14.47 0.73 2.70
CA THR A 552 14.58 -0.04 1.44
C THR A 552 15.19 -1.43 1.64
N ILE A 553 15.63 -1.74 2.85
CA ILE A 553 16.17 -3.04 3.28
C ILE A 553 15.15 -3.73 4.19
N PRO A 554 14.97 -5.05 4.10
CA PRO A 554 14.37 -5.82 5.19
C PRO A 554 15.33 -5.86 6.41
N SER A 555 15.41 -4.76 7.18
CA SER A 555 16.32 -4.62 8.34
C SER A 555 15.78 -5.28 9.62
N PRO A 556 16.56 -6.08 10.39
CA PRO A 556 16.17 -6.49 11.73
C PRO A 556 16.08 -5.26 12.63
N THR A 557 14.88 -5.00 13.15
CA THR A 557 14.54 -3.77 13.88
C THR A 557 15.44 -3.62 15.11
N CYS A 558 16.24 -2.55 15.16
CA CYS A 558 16.93 -2.13 16.38
C CYS A 558 15.91 -1.47 17.31
N ALA A 559 15.40 -2.20 18.31
CA ALA A 559 14.64 -1.60 19.40
C ALA A 559 15.58 -0.79 20.32
N PRO A 560 15.14 0.34 20.89
CA PRO A 560 15.83 0.98 21.99
C PRO A 560 15.80 0.04 23.21
N ALA A 561 16.94 -0.14 23.87
CA ALA A 561 17.11 -1.02 25.01
C ALA A 561 16.16 -0.64 26.16
N ALA A 562 15.03 -1.35 26.28
CA ALA A 562 14.18 -1.34 27.46
C ALA A 562 14.53 -2.56 28.33
N THR A 563 15.15 -2.27 29.48
CA THR A 563 15.23 -3.06 30.72
C THR A 563 15.09 -4.58 30.59
N ALA A 564 16.22 -5.28 30.42
CA ALA A 564 16.32 -6.69 30.77
C ALA A 564 16.57 -6.82 32.28
N THR A 565 15.53 -7.22 33.02
CA THR A 565 15.67 -7.78 34.37
C THR A 565 16.56 -9.03 34.31
N ALA A 566 17.47 -9.12 35.27
CA ALA A 566 18.49 -10.14 35.35
C ALA A 566 17.94 -11.59 35.39
N GLY A 567 18.64 -12.48 34.67
CA GLY A 567 18.69 -13.90 34.99
C GLY A 567 18.35 -14.86 33.86
N SER A 568 19.35 -15.28 33.08
CA SER A 568 19.61 -16.69 32.78
C SER A 568 20.91 -16.85 31.97
N LYS A 569 21.76 -17.78 32.40
CA LYS A 569 22.99 -18.19 31.69
C LYS A 569 22.59 -19.07 30.49
N GLY A 570 23.01 -18.69 29.29
CA GLY A 570 22.86 -19.47 28.07
C GLY A 570 23.87 -19.01 27.01
N ASP A 571 24.59 -19.97 26.47
CA ASP A 571 25.85 -19.88 25.72
C ASP A 571 25.67 -19.44 24.24
N GLY A 572 26.75 -18.94 23.62
CA GLY A 572 27.01 -19.17 22.19
C GLY A 572 26.64 -18.12 21.13
N THR A 573 27.37 -17.00 21.09
CA THR A 573 28.01 -16.41 19.89
C THR A 573 27.26 -16.33 18.54
N LYS A 574 26.84 -15.12 18.12
CA LYS A 574 27.03 -14.50 16.78
C LYS A 574 26.21 -13.20 16.63
N GLY A 575 26.71 -12.11 17.20
CA GLY A 575 26.14 -10.75 17.00
C GLY A 575 27.18 -9.62 17.05
N GLY A 576 28.34 -9.88 17.67
CA GLY A 576 29.37 -8.86 17.90
C GLY A 576 30.28 -8.50 16.71
N SER A 577 30.09 -9.05 15.52
CA SER A 577 31.02 -8.84 14.40
C SER A 577 30.80 -7.52 13.66
N ARG A 578 29.55 -7.05 13.48
CA ARG A 578 29.29 -5.80 12.73
C ARG A 578 29.68 -4.56 13.53
N GLN A 579 29.31 -4.49 14.82
CA GLN A 579 29.74 -3.39 15.70
C GLN A 579 31.27 -3.33 15.88
N LYS A 580 31.98 -4.46 16.01
CA LYS A 580 33.45 -4.46 16.11
C LYS A 580 34.15 -4.04 14.81
N VAL A 581 33.62 -4.42 13.64
CA VAL A 581 34.16 -3.99 12.34
C VAL A 581 33.90 -2.50 12.09
N GLN A 582 32.78 -1.96 12.60
CA GLN A 582 32.37 -0.58 12.43
C GLN A 582 33.13 0.39 13.36
N VAL A 583 33.39 -0.04 14.60
CA VAL A 583 34.33 0.65 15.50
C VAL A 583 35.74 0.67 14.88
N ASN A 584 36.17 -0.41 14.22
CA ASN A 584 37.48 -0.47 13.54
C ASN A 584 37.57 0.45 12.30
N LEU A 585 36.46 0.69 11.57
CA LEU A 585 36.43 1.64 10.44
C LEU A 585 36.40 3.10 10.90
N GLN A 586 35.61 3.43 11.93
CA GLN A 586 35.68 4.73 12.60
C GLN A 586 37.10 4.98 13.16
N GLN A 587 37.73 3.98 13.78
CA GLN A 587 39.11 4.04 14.26
C GLN A 587 40.15 4.29 13.16
N LYS A 588 39.87 3.92 11.90
CA LYS A 588 40.79 4.13 10.77
C LYS A 588 40.69 5.56 10.23
N ALA A 589 39.48 6.08 10.06
CA ALA A 589 39.24 7.48 9.66
C ALA A 589 39.75 8.49 10.72
N LEU A 590 39.53 8.20 12.01
CA LEU A 590 40.01 9.00 13.15
C LEU A 590 41.56 9.05 13.25
N LYS A 591 42.26 8.03 12.76
CA LYS A 591 43.74 7.96 12.75
C LYS A 591 44.37 8.69 11.56
N GLU A 592 43.67 8.79 10.43
CA GLU A 592 44.17 9.42 9.21
C GLU A 592 44.04 10.97 9.22
N HIS A 593 43.13 11.53 10.02
CA HIS A 593 42.89 12.98 10.11
C HIS A 593 43.37 13.67 11.41
N ALA A 594 43.99 12.97 12.34
CA ALA A 594 44.51 13.57 13.57
C ALA A 594 45.89 14.23 13.35
N THR A 595 45.90 15.53 13.09
CA THR A 595 47.10 16.38 12.94
C THR A 595 47.85 16.58 14.27
N TYR A 596 47.16 16.41 15.39
CA TYR A 596 47.63 16.66 16.76
C TYR A 596 47.80 15.36 17.55
N THR A 597 49.01 15.14 18.09
CA THR A 597 49.42 13.89 18.76
C THR A 597 48.75 13.64 20.10
N ASP A 598 48.43 14.70 20.83
CA ASP A 598 47.78 14.65 22.13
C ASP A 598 46.27 14.41 22.04
N ILE A 599 45.65 14.81 20.92
CA ILE A 599 44.25 14.49 20.61
C ILE A 599 44.13 13.02 20.23
N SER A 600 45.06 12.51 19.41
CA SER A 600 45.21 11.07 19.18
C SER A 600 45.38 10.29 20.49
N ALA A 601 46.16 10.80 21.45
CA ALA A 601 46.34 10.16 22.75
C ALA A 601 45.07 10.23 23.63
N THR A 602 44.34 11.35 23.60
CA THR A 602 43.08 11.53 24.35
C THR A 602 41.96 10.65 23.79
N LEU A 603 41.83 10.57 22.46
CA LEU A 603 40.94 9.64 21.76
C LEU A 603 41.30 8.18 22.05
N ASN A 604 42.59 7.84 22.14
CA ASN A 604 43.03 6.48 22.51
C ASN A 604 42.78 6.15 24.00
N ALA A 605 42.88 7.13 24.90
CA ALA A 605 42.59 6.95 26.33
C ALA A 605 41.08 6.77 26.59
N LEU A 606 40.22 7.49 25.85
CA LEU A 606 38.76 7.33 25.85
C LEU A 606 38.30 5.92 25.41
N LEU A 607 39.16 5.17 24.72
CA LEU A 607 38.87 3.81 24.22
C LEU A 607 39.19 2.70 25.25
N CYS A 608 39.84 3.00 26.39
CA CYS A 608 40.38 1.98 27.30
C CYS A 608 39.82 1.98 28.73
N GLN A 609 39.03 2.96 29.17
CA GLN A 609 38.44 2.97 30.53
C GLN A 609 37.03 3.59 30.56
N GLY A 610 36.07 2.92 31.22
CA GLY A 610 34.89 3.62 31.74
C GLY A 610 35.20 4.27 33.09
N PRO A 611 34.26 4.97 33.75
CA PRO A 611 33.29 5.93 33.25
C PRO A 611 33.88 7.35 33.37
N VAL A 612 34.59 7.82 32.34
CA VAL A 612 35.03 9.23 32.25
C VAL A 612 34.77 9.73 30.81
N ILE A 613 33.68 10.48 30.69
CA ILE A 613 33.36 11.49 29.65
C ILE A 613 32.81 11.02 28.28
N ASN A 614 31.52 11.36 28.17
CA ASN A 614 30.54 11.49 27.09
C ASN A 614 30.97 12.23 25.80
N CYS A 615 32.23 12.15 25.33
CA CYS A 615 32.69 12.98 24.20
C CYS A 615 32.39 12.46 22.77
N CYS A 616 32.05 11.18 22.59
CA CYS A 616 31.87 10.61 21.23
C CYS A 616 30.67 9.68 21.06
N MET A 617 29.83 9.51 22.08
CA MET A 617 28.61 8.72 21.98
C MET A 617 27.39 9.62 22.02
N CYS A 618 26.53 9.50 21.01
CA CYS A 618 25.24 10.17 21.01
C CYS A 618 24.46 9.73 22.26
N PRO A 619 23.94 10.67 23.08
CA PRO A 619 23.15 10.30 24.23
C PRO A 619 21.94 9.48 23.78
N PRO A 620 21.50 8.49 24.58
CA PRO A 620 20.36 7.67 24.22
C PRO A 620 19.13 8.57 24.00
N PRO A 621 18.25 8.22 23.04
CA PRO A 621 17.03 8.97 22.82
C PRO A 621 16.16 8.96 24.09
N PRO A 622 15.34 10.00 24.31
CA PRO A 622 14.41 10.03 25.43
C PRO A 622 13.45 8.83 25.36
N CYS A 623 13.05 8.30 26.52
CA CYS A 623 11.96 7.32 26.55
C CYS A 623 10.71 7.99 25.97
N VAL A 624 10.02 7.33 25.04
CA VAL A 624 8.75 7.81 24.46
C VAL A 624 7.61 7.34 25.37
N PRO A 625 7.10 8.14 26.33
CA PRO A 625 6.12 7.64 27.29
C PRO A 625 4.73 7.85 26.69
N SER A 626 4.00 6.76 26.44
CA SER A 626 2.54 6.68 26.13
C SER A 626 1.98 7.49 24.94
N GLN A 627 2.67 8.52 24.43
CA GLN A 627 2.31 9.34 23.27
C GLN A 627 3.56 9.81 22.52
N GLY A 628 3.52 9.81 21.18
CA GLY A 628 4.57 10.35 20.32
C GLY A 628 5.07 9.36 19.26
N CYS A 629 5.72 9.90 18.22
CA CYS A 629 6.21 9.13 17.08
C CYS A 629 7.74 8.94 17.13
N TYR A 630 8.19 7.68 17.01
CA TYR A 630 9.57 7.31 16.72
C TYR A 630 9.75 7.18 15.22
N MET A 631 10.59 8.02 14.62
CA MET A 631 10.81 8.05 13.17
C MET A 631 12.24 7.60 12.84
N HIS A 632 12.33 6.61 11.96
CA HIS A 632 13.57 5.99 11.54
C HIS A 632 13.63 5.93 10.00
N ILE A 633 14.71 6.43 9.41
CA ILE A 633 14.87 6.54 7.96
C ILE A 633 16.23 5.95 7.55
N GLU A 634 16.20 4.93 6.69
CA GLU A 634 17.36 4.25 6.12
C GLU A 634 17.11 3.99 4.62
N ASP A 635 18.06 4.28 3.73
CA ASP A 635 17.88 3.94 2.29
C ASP A 635 19.20 3.67 1.57
N GLN A 636 19.39 2.44 1.07
CA GLN A 636 20.61 2.10 0.34
C GLN A 636 20.54 2.27 -1.18
N MET A 637 19.38 2.16 -1.85
CA MET A 637 19.39 2.16 -3.33
C MET A 637 18.03 2.53 -3.97
N ARG A 638 17.95 3.72 -4.58
CA ARG A 638 17.13 3.97 -5.78
C ARG A 638 17.97 4.69 -6.83
N VAL A 639 18.16 4.05 -7.98
CA VAL A 639 18.65 4.68 -9.20
C VAL A 639 17.41 5.10 -9.99
N GLY A 640 17.14 6.41 -10.08
CA GLY A 640 16.17 6.96 -11.04
C GLY A 640 14.86 7.58 -10.52
N ALA A 641 14.61 7.65 -9.21
CA ALA A 641 13.46 8.37 -8.63
C ALA A 641 13.91 9.67 -7.93
N ALA A 642 12.99 10.62 -7.73
CA ALA A 642 13.28 11.88 -7.05
C ALA A 642 13.99 11.64 -5.71
N ASN A 643 15.19 12.22 -5.54
CA ASN A 643 16.05 12.00 -4.37
C ASN A 643 15.53 12.62 -3.06
N SER A 644 14.33 13.21 -3.05
CA SER A 644 13.70 13.83 -1.89
C SER A 644 12.59 12.95 -1.32
N ILE A 645 12.61 12.72 -0.01
CA ILE A 645 11.53 12.04 0.71
C ILE A 645 10.47 13.06 1.11
N THR A 646 9.21 12.75 0.84
CA THR A 646 8.06 13.55 1.29
C THR A 646 7.37 12.83 2.45
N ILE A 647 7.20 13.51 3.58
CA ILE A 647 6.51 13.01 4.77
C ILE A 647 5.34 13.95 5.09
N PRO A 648 4.14 13.42 5.40
CA PRO A 648 3.03 14.24 5.85
C PRO A 648 3.36 15.07 7.11
N GLY A 649 2.99 16.35 7.11
CA GLY A 649 3.33 17.31 8.16
C GLY A 649 2.82 16.89 9.54
N PHE A 650 1.63 16.27 9.63
CA PHE A 650 1.09 15.79 10.90
C PHE A 650 1.95 14.70 11.56
N ILE A 651 2.65 13.88 10.75
CA ILE A 651 3.59 12.87 11.25
C ILE A 651 4.84 13.57 11.79
N CYS A 652 5.36 14.55 11.05
CA CYS A 652 6.51 15.36 11.46
C CYS A 652 6.23 16.14 12.75
N ASP A 653 5.04 16.73 12.89
CA ASP A 653 4.62 17.46 14.09
C ASP A 653 4.45 16.55 15.30
N SER A 654 4.17 15.26 15.09
CA SER A 654 4.04 14.26 16.16
C SER A 654 5.36 13.55 16.49
N ALA A 655 6.42 13.79 15.71
CA ALA A 655 7.72 13.14 15.85
C ALA A 655 8.43 13.61 17.12
N LYS A 656 8.79 12.68 18.01
CA LYS A 656 9.63 12.95 19.19
C LYS A 656 11.09 12.59 18.94
N ILE A 657 11.31 11.54 18.16
CA ILE A 657 12.63 11.02 17.81
C ILE A 657 12.72 10.94 16.29
N LEU A 658 13.78 11.52 15.72
CA LEU A 658 14.15 11.37 14.32
C LEU A 658 15.56 10.79 14.22
N HIS A 659 15.68 9.62 13.61
CA HIS A 659 16.96 8.99 13.29
C HIS A 659 17.05 8.75 11.78
N VAL A 660 17.96 9.44 11.11
CA VAL A 660 18.28 9.26 9.70
C VAL A 660 19.67 8.68 9.61
N HIS A 661 19.85 7.51 9.00
CA HIS A 661 21.19 6.95 8.85
C HIS A 661 21.39 6.08 7.62
N ASP A 662 22.67 5.86 7.28
CA ASP A 662 23.11 4.92 6.25
C ASP A 662 22.40 5.12 4.90
N SER A 663 22.13 6.38 4.53
CA SER A 663 21.45 6.70 3.28
C SER A 663 22.34 7.33 2.22
N SER A 664 22.49 6.66 1.08
CA SER A 664 23.24 7.14 -0.08
C SER A 664 22.40 7.84 -1.14
N SER A 665 21.08 7.80 -1.07
CA SER A 665 20.16 8.32 -2.09
C SER A 665 19.49 9.64 -1.67
N ILE A 666 19.16 9.80 -0.39
CA ILE A 666 18.36 10.92 0.10
C ILE A 666 19.18 12.21 0.01
N THR A 667 18.63 13.20 -0.69
CA THR A 667 19.18 14.55 -0.74
C THR A 667 18.46 15.50 0.22
N ARG A 668 17.14 15.32 0.43
CA ARG A 668 16.31 16.17 1.31
C ARG A 668 15.13 15.40 1.91
N ILE A 669 14.73 15.78 3.13
CA ILE A 669 13.47 15.37 3.76
C ILE A 669 12.52 16.59 3.74
N LEU A 670 11.37 16.43 3.07
CA LEU A 670 10.34 17.44 2.88
C LEU A 670 9.10 17.08 3.70
N ALA A 671 8.63 18.01 4.51
CA ALA A 671 7.33 17.88 5.18
C ALA A 671 6.22 18.52 4.34
N VAL A 672 5.09 17.85 4.14
CA VAL A 672 3.96 18.35 3.33
C VAL A 672 2.67 18.42 4.15
N PRO A 673 1.99 19.59 4.22
CA PRO A 673 2.29 20.83 3.51
C PRO A 673 3.51 21.57 4.09
N LEU A 674 4.37 22.07 3.18
CA LEU A 674 5.64 22.76 3.48
C LEU A 674 5.50 24.01 4.38
N VAL A 675 4.28 24.54 4.51
CA VAL A 675 3.97 25.84 5.12
C VAL A 675 3.47 25.70 6.57
N SER A 676 3.02 24.52 6.98
CA SER A 676 2.33 24.32 8.28
C SER A 676 3.11 23.47 9.28
N THR A 677 4.27 22.91 8.89
CA THR A 677 4.95 21.91 9.72
C THR A 677 5.94 22.57 10.68
N THR A 678 5.80 22.30 11.98
CA THR A 678 6.52 22.96 13.08
C THR A 678 7.56 22.09 13.78
N TRP A 679 7.42 20.75 13.73
CA TRP A 679 8.28 19.80 14.46
C TRP A 679 8.36 20.09 15.98
N ASN A 680 7.29 20.65 16.55
CA ASN A 680 7.29 21.16 17.93
C ASN A 680 7.41 20.07 19.01
N GLN A 681 7.10 18.81 18.69
CA GLN A 681 7.28 17.66 19.59
C GLN A 681 8.67 17.02 19.51
N LEU A 682 9.51 17.43 18.55
CA LEU A 682 10.81 16.78 18.34
C LEU A 682 11.73 17.08 19.52
N GLU A 683 12.25 16.04 20.16
CA GLU A 683 13.14 16.13 21.33
C GLU A 683 14.56 15.65 21.01
N TRP A 684 14.70 14.71 20.07
CA TRP A 684 15.98 14.10 19.71
C TRP A 684 16.09 13.90 18.21
N CYS A 685 17.16 14.42 17.61
CA CYS A 685 17.44 14.33 16.19
C CYS A 685 18.86 13.80 15.97
N ARG A 686 19.00 12.71 15.21
CA ARG A 686 20.28 12.12 14.81
C ARG A 686 20.31 11.87 13.31
N ALA A 687 21.30 12.43 12.62
CA ALA A 687 21.58 12.18 11.21
C ALA A 687 23.01 11.66 11.07
N GLU A 688 23.22 10.46 10.52
CA GLU A 688 24.57 9.91 10.37
C GLU A 688 24.82 9.08 9.12
N ARG A 689 26.01 9.18 8.51
CA ARG A 689 26.40 8.38 7.34
C ARG A 689 25.47 8.60 6.13
N CYS A 690 25.07 9.85 5.89
CA CYS A 690 24.24 10.24 4.74
C CYS A 690 25.00 11.20 3.81
N PRO A 691 25.86 10.70 2.91
CA PRO A 691 26.81 11.54 2.15
C PRO A 691 26.15 12.49 1.15
N ASN A 692 24.98 12.14 0.61
CA ASN A 692 24.27 12.94 -0.40
C ASN A 692 23.21 13.89 0.18
N LEU A 693 23.00 13.84 1.50
CA LEU A 693 22.07 14.72 2.19
C LEU A 693 22.57 16.17 2.09
N GLU A 694 21.79 17.05 1.47
CA GLU A 694 22.12 18.47 1.35
C GLU A 694 21.67 19.26 2.59
N CYS A 695 20.58 18.80 3.20
CA CYS A 695 19.93 19.39 4.37
C CYS A 695 19.10 18.31 5.07
N VAL A 696 19.14 18.24 6.40
CA VAL A 696 18.39 17.23 7.17
C VAL A 696 16.90 17.52 7.11
N ILE A 697 16.48 18.77 7.31
CA ILE A 697 15.06 19.18 7.21
C ILE A 697 14.95 20.48 6.40
N SER A 698 14.07 20.49 5.39
CA SER A 698 13.74 21.70 4.62
C SER A 698 12.27 22.09 4.80
N SER A 699 12.01 23.33 5.21
CA SER A 699 10.66 23.93 5.31
C SER A 699 10.58 25.19 4.43
N ARG A 700 9.49 25.39 3.68
CA ARG A 700 9.37 26.51 2.72
C ARG A 700 8.09 27.30 2.97
N ASN A 701 8.20 28.63 3.10
CA ASN A 701 7.04 29.51 3.17
C ASN A 701 6.24 29.53 1.86
N GLY A 702 4.91 29.58 1.99
CA GLY A 702 3.98 30.04 0.97
C GLY A 702 2.62 30.29 1.61
N ALA A 703 2.18 31.55 1.71
CA ALA A 703 0.84 31.85 2.22
C ALA A 703 -0.22 31.09 1.40
N GLY A 704 -0.84 30.07 1.99
CA GLY A 704 -2.04 29.46 1.44
C GLY A 704 -3.21 30.44 1.59
N PRO A 705 -4.07 30.60 0.57
CA PRO A 705 -5.27 31.41 0.71
C PRO A 705 -6.25 30.68 1.65
N GLY A 706 -6.30 31.09 2.92
CA GLY A 706 -7.33 30.63 3.87
C GLY A 706 -6.88 30.28 5.29
N GLY A 707 -5.59 30.33 5.63
CA GLY A 707 -5.13 30.06 7.00
C GLY A 707 -5.44 31.23 7.94
N ARG A 708 -6.39 31.03 8.87
CA ARG A 708 -6.67 31.99 9.96
C ARG A 708 -5.40 32.34 10.72
N SER A 709 -5.23 33.63 10.96
CA SER A 709 -4.26 34.26 11.86
C SER A 709 -4.29 33.63 13.25
N GLY A 710 -3.40 32.68 13.51
CA GLY A 710 -3.03 32.22 14.86
C GLY A 710 -1.62 32.70 15.19
N ASN A 711 -1.45 33.34 16.35
CA ASN A 711 -0.24 34.07 16.75
C ASN A 711 0.89 33.21 17.37
N ASP A 712 0.84 31.88 17.34
CA ASP A 712 1.84 31.02 17.99
C ASP A 712 2.21 29.83 17.11
N THR A 713 3.43 29.79 16.57
CA THR A 713 4.02 28.53 16.08
C THR A 713 5.47 28.41 16.53
N ASP A 714 5.64 27.86 17.73
CA ASP A 714 6.90 27.47 18.36
C ASP A 714 7.55 26.27 17.62
N MET A 715 8.46 26.54 16.68
CA MET A 715 9.20 25.48 15.97
C MET A 715 10.35 24.92 16.81
N PHE A 716 10.56 23.60 16.82
CA PHE A 716 11.66 22.92 17.52
C PHE A 716 11.85 23.28 19.01
N LYS A 717 10.82 23.81 19.68
CA LYS A 717 10.91 24.28 21.07
C LYS A 717 11.34 23.19 22.06
N LYS A 718 10.91 21.95 21.82
CA LYS A 718 11.24 20.79 22.66
C LYS A 718 12.54 20.09 22.27
N LEU A 719 13.22 20.51 21.19
CA LEU A 719 14.40 19.82 20.67
C LEU A 719 15.55 19.96 21.64
N ARG A 720 16.04 18.85 22.21
CA ARG A 720 17.11 18.82 23.22
C ARG A 720 18.44 18.39 22.66
N THR A 721 18.43 17.44 21.73
CA THR A 721 19.65 16.84 21.17
C THR A 721 19.66 16.93 19.66
N ILE A 722 20.76 17.44 19.12
CA ILE A 722 21.11 17.39 17.71
C ILE A 722 22.44 16.66 17.57
N TRP A 723 22.44 15.60 16.77
CA TRP A 723 23.63 14.84 16.44
C TRP A 723 23.73 14.65 14.93
N ALA A 724 24.73 15.26 14.29
CA ALA A 724 25.00 15.10 12.87
C ALA A 724 26.42 14.58 12.66
N SER A 725 26.59 13.46 11.94
CA SER A 725 27.91 12.87 11.70
C SER A 725 28.05 12.32 10.28
N HIS A 726 29.18 12.55 9.61
CA HIS A 726 29.46 12.05 8.25
C HIS A 726 28.43 12.51 7.19
N LEU A 727 28.10 13.80 7.17
CA LEU A 727 27.20 14.41 6.20
C LEU A 727 27.98 15.22 5.14
N LEU A 728 28.50 14.53 4.12
CA LEU A 728 29.53 15.07 3.23
C LEU A 728 29.06 16.23 2.32
N ASN A 729 27.80 16.21 1.87
CA ASN A 729 27.21 17.26 1.02
C ASN A 729 26.32 18.26 1.76
N THR A 730 26.16 18.10 3.08
CA THR A 730 25.25 18.96 3.85
C THR A 730 25.82 20.36 3.97
N ARG A 731 25.05 21.36 3.52
CA ARG A 731 25.44 22.79 3.59
C ARG A 731 24.90 23.48 4.83
N CYS A 732 23.78 22.99 5.35
CA CYS A 732 23.12 23.43 6.57
C CYS A 732 22.33 22.26 7.15
N ILE A 733 22.20 22.15 8.47
CA ILE A 733 21.38 21.08 9.06
C ILE A 733 19.88 21.37 8.84
N TRP A 734 19.48 22.63 8.94
CA TRP A 734 18.13 23.12 8.64
C TRP A 734 18.13 24.22 7.59
N SER A 735 17.19 24.16 6.66
CA SER A 735 16.93 25.19 5.67
C SER A 735 15.49 25.67 5.79
N TRP A 736 15.31 26.95 6.10
CA TRP A 736 14.01 27.63 6.04
C TRP A 736 14.12 29.05 5.48
N SER A 737 13.05 29.54 4.86
CA SER A 737 12.98 30.90 4.33
C SER A 737 12.71 31.90 5.46
N VAL A 738 13.70 32.71 5.81
CA VAL A 738 13.58 33.81 6.79
C VAL A 738 12.73 34.93 6.17
N SER A 739 11.41 34.85 6.33
CA SER A 739 10.50 35.95 6.00
C SER A 739 9.91 36.50 7.31
N VAL A 740 10.49 37.61 7.77
CA VAL A 740 9.97 38.59 8.75
C VAL A 740 9.09 38.03 9.90
N GLY A 741 9.73 37.82 11.06
CA GLY A 741 9.16 38.09 12.38
C GLY A 741 8.19 37.10 13.02
N ARG A 742 8.39 35.77 12.94
CA ARG A 742 7.41 34.80 13.49
C ARG A 742 7.92 33.54 14.23
N TRP A 743 9.18 33.49 14.68
CA TRP A 743 9.74 32.29 15.35
C TRP A 743 10.66 32.63 16.55
N ASP A 744 10.11 33.36 17.51
CA ASP A 744 10.84 33.95 18.65
C ASP A 744 11.32 32.94 19.72
N THR A 745 11.06 31.63 19.56
CA THR A 745 11.36 30.59 20.56
C THR A 745 12.07 29.35 20.00
N ALA A 746 12.57 29.42 18.76
CA ALA A 746 13.20 28.28 18.12
C ALA A 746 14.45 27.81 18.88
N PHE A 747 14.59 26.50 19.07
CA PHE A 747 15.72 25.87 19.78
C PHE A 747 15.95 26.32 21.24
N VAL A 748 14.98 26.97 21.89
CA VAL A 748 15.09 27.35 23.31
C VAL A 748 15.40 26.16 24.22
N GLY A 749 14.86 24.97 23.89
CA GLY A 749 15.10 23.73 24.63
C GLY A 749 16.37 22.96 24.26
N LEU A 750 17.18 23.44 23.31
CA LEU A 750 18.37 22.71 22.83
C LEU A 750 19.43 22.64 23.92
N THR A 751 19.91 21.44 24.23
CA THR A 751 20.92 21.18 25.28
C THR A 751 22.26 20.70 24.72
N LEU A 752 22.23 19.95 23.62
CA LEU A 752 23.41 19.38 22.96
C LEU A 752 23.36 19.61 21.46
N LEU A 753 24.41 20.24 20.92
CA LEU A 753 24.68 20.30 19.48
C LEU A 753 26.01 19.59 19.20
N HIS A 754 25.95 18.46 18.49
CA HIS A 754 27.11 17.70 18.05
C HIS A 754 27.16 17.61 16.53
N LEU A 755 28.25 18.08 15.92
CA LEU A 755 28.51 18.07 14.49
C LEU A 755 29.89 17.45 14.22
N ASP A 756 29.94 16.46 13.34
CA ASP A 756 31.14 15.64 13.13
C ASP A 756 31.30 15.24 11.66
N HIS A 757 32.49 15.42 11.07
CA HIS A 757 32.78 15.03 9.68
C HIS A 757 31.76 15.58 8.65
N CYS A 758 31.41 16.86 8.75
CA CYS A 758 30.52 17.58 7.81
C CYS A 758 31.31 18.67 7.05
N PRO A 759 32.14 18.32 6.05
CA PRO A 759 33.14 19.23 5.48
C PRO A 759 32.55 20.41 4.69
N ARG A 760 31.36 20.26 4.09
CA ARG A 760 30.69 21.30 3.27
C ARG A 760 29.69 22.15 4.06
N LEU A 761 29.60 21.94 5.38
CA LEU A 761 28.67 22.67 6.24
C LEU A 761 29.13 24.12 6.37
N ILE A 762 28.29 25.08 5.99
CA ILE A 762 28.63 26.52 6.02
C ILE A 762 28.23 27.13 7.37
N TYR A 763 27.07 26.73 7.89
CA TYR A 763 26.52 27.10 9.21
C TYR A 763 25.62 25.98 9.73
N ALA A 764 25.45 25.87 11.04
CA ALA A 764 24.57 24.85 11.63
C ALA A 764 23.08 25.20 11.44
N THR A 765 22.69 26.42 11.83
CA THR A 765 21.31 26.94 11.68
C THR A 765 21.26 28.47 11.66
N HIS A 766 20.16 29.03 11.15
CA HIS A 766 19.80 30.44 11.33
C HIS A 766 19.09 30.66 12.68
N LEU A 767 19.36 31.78 13.35
CA LEU A 767 18.66 32.25 14.55
C LEU A 767 17.76 33.45 14.20
N ALA A 768 16.57 33.50 14.81
CA ALA A 768 15.64 34.63 14.67
C ALA A 768 16.06 35.84 15.53
N GLU A 769 15.43 37.00 15.29
CA GLU A 769 15.78 38.29 15.91
C GLU A 769 15.56 38.35 17.44
N SER A 770 14.79 37.43 18.03
CA SER A 770 14.57 37.36 19.46
C SER A 770 14.70 35.92 19.99
N GLN A 771 15.49 35.78 21.06
CA GLN A 771 15.69 34.60 21.95
C GLN A 771 15.90 33.22 21.29
N GLY A 772 17.10 32.66 21.47
CA GLY A 772 17.40 31.27 21.09
C GLY A 772 18.57 30.70 21.90
N LEU A 773 18.56 29.37 22.12
CA LEU A 773 19.64 28.60 22.75
C LEU A 773 19.86 28.78 24.27
N GLU A 774 18.86 29.29 25.00
CA GLU A 774 18.95 29.49 26.45
C GLU A 774 19.32 28.22 27.24
N SER A 775 18.88 27.05 26.78
CA SER A 775 19.15 25.75 27.44
C SER A 775 20.43 25.05 26.97
N LEU A 776 21.21 25.65 26.06
CA LEU A 776 22.35 24.97 25.44
C LEU A 776 23.44 24.74 26.48
N GLU A 777 23.77 23.47 26.76
CA GLU A 777 24.79 23.11 27.75
C GLU A 777 26.11 22.69 27.10
N THR A 778 26.05 22.03 25.94
CA THR A 778 27.23 21.45 25.27
C THR A 778 27.22 21.74 23.77
N LEU A 779 28.31 22.33 23.29
CA LEU A 779 28.60 22.57 21.88
C LEU A 779 29.83 21.75 21.46
N GLN A 780 29.66 20.81 20.53
CA GLN A 780 30.73 19.95 20.02
C GLN A 780 30.75 19.98 18.49
N ILE A 781 31.84 20.46 17.88
CA ILE A 781 31.98 20.52 16.42
C ILE A 781 33.39 20.07 16.03
N MET A 782 33.47 19.06 15.17
CA MET A 782 34.72 18.44 14.76
C MET A 782 34.77 18.20 13.25
N TRP A 783 35.89 18.57 12.61
CA TRP A 783 36.17 18.30 11.19
C TRP A 783 35.11 18.85 10.20
N CYS A 784 34.62 20.07 10.45
CA CYS A 784 33.74 20.80 9.53
C CYS A 784 34.51 21.93 8.81
N GLY A 785 35.17 21.58 7.69
CA GLY A 785 36.13 22.44 7.00
C GLY A 785 35.58 23.78 6.47
N ASP A 786 34.36 23.77 5.91
CA ASP A 786 33.73 24.96 5.33
C ASP A 786 32.94 25.82 6.34
N LEU A 787 32.89 25.41 7.61
CA LEU A 787 32.09 26.08 8.62
C LEU A 787 32.69 27.45 8.93
N SER A 788 31.99 28.51 8.52
CA SER A 788 32.44 29.89 8.78
C SER A 788 31.86 30.47 10.06
N MET A 789 30.65 30.05 10.42
CA MET A 789 29.91 30.52 11.59
C MET A 789 29.00 29.42 12.10
N VAL A 790 28.93 29.19 13.41
CA VAL A 790 28.06 28.14 13.96
C VAL A 790 26.58 28.53 13.81
N PHE A 791 26.23 29.74 14.27
CA PHE A 791 24.86 30.27 14.26
C PHE A 791 24.78 31.59 13.50
N LYS A 792 23.93 31.66 12.47
CA LYS A 792 23.78 32.85 11.61
C LYS A 792 22.52 33.65 11.97
N GLY A 793 22.61 34.97 12.19
CA GLY A 793 21.44 35.81 12.48
C GLY A 793 21.77 37.07 13.30
N SER A 794 20.88 38.07 13.29
CA SER A 794 21.00 39.31 14.07
C SER A 794 20.41 39.14 15.48
N ALA A 795 21.19 38.60 16.41
CA ALA A 795 20.72 38.42 17.79
C ALA A 795 20.98 39.68 18.62
N ASN A 796 19.89 40.36 19.00
CA ASN A 796 19.93 41.37 20.05
C ASN A 796 19.77 40.66 21.40
N TRP A 797 20.91 40.35 22.03
CA TRP A 797 21.10 39.92 23.45
C TRP A 797 21.20 38.40 23.77
N ARG A 798 22.08 38.12 24.76
CA ARG A 798 22.33 36.90 25.57
C ARG A 798 21.92 35.54 24.97
N LEU A 799 22.86 34.88 24.29
CA LEU A 799 22.61 33.61 23.59
C LEU A 799 22.93 32.33 24.38
N PHE A 800 23.72 32.38 25.47
CA PHE A 800 24.32 31.17 26.07
C PHE A 800 24.33 31.11 27.62
N PRO A 801 23.25 31.45 28.33
CA PRO A 801 23.27 31.51 29.80
C PRO A 801 23.63 30.18 30.47
N ASN A 802 23.30 29.03 29.87
CA ASN A 802 23.52 27.69 30.46
C ASN A 802 24.66 26.89 29.81
N LEU A 803 25.44 27.50 28.91
CA LEU A 803 26.52 26.80 28.20
C LEU A 803 27.64 26.44 29.16
N LYS A 804 27.96 25.15 29.27
CA LYS A 804 28.99 24.60 30.19
C LYS A 804 30.24 24.16 29.43
N HIS A 805 30.09 23.59 28.23
CA HIS A 805 31.18 22.95 27.49
C HIS A 805 31.21 23.36 26.01
N ILE A 806 32.36 23.85 25.54
CA ILE A 806 32.63 24.15 24.12
C ILE A 806 33.81 23.32 23.64
N HIS A 807 33.59 22.39 22.70
CA HIS A 807 34.66 21.62 22.05
C HIS A 807 34.65 21.87 20.54
N LEU A 808 35.71 22.48 20.01
CA LEU A 808 35.87 22.82 18.60
C LEU A 808 37.17 22.22 18.07
N HIS A 809 37.10 21.49 16.95
CA HIS A 809 38.24 20.76 16.43
C HIS A 809 38.33 20.79 14.90
N GLU A 810 39.49 21.19 14.36
CA GLU A 810 39.79 21.22 12.92
C GLU A 810 38.72 21.98 12.11
N LEU A 811 38.51 23.25 12.50
CA LEU A 811 37.56 24.17 11.87
C LEU A 811 38.30 25.38 11.27
N PRO A 812 39.02 25.19 10.14
CA PRO A 812 39.96 26.19 9.63
C PRO A 812 39.27 27.47 9.13
N LYS A 813 38.00 27.44 8.71
CA LYS A 813 37.28 28.63 8.23
C LYS A 813 36.43 29.33 9.29
N LEU A 814 36.33 28.76 10.51
CA LEU A 814 35.45 29.30 11.55
C LEU A 814 35.94 30.67 12.01
N GLN A 815 35.12 31.70 11.85
CA GLN A 815 35.45 33.08 12.25
C GLN A 815 34.86 33.45 13.61
N GLY A 816 33.70 32.90 13.94
CA GLY A 816 32.97 33.16 15.18
C GLY A 816 31.88 32.14 15.44
N ILE A 817 31.41 32.06 16.68
CA ILE A 817 30.28 31.20 17.06
C ILE A 817 28.94 31.82 16.60
N CYS A 818 28.81 33.15 16.64
CA CYS A 818 27.63 33.92 16.23
C CYS A 818 28.01 35.17 15.40
N ASP A 819 27.03 35.80 14.76
CA ASP A 819 27.21 36.99 13.90
C ASP A 819 27.58 38.27 14.69
N VAL A 820 28.12 39.26 13.98
CA VAL A 820 28.66 40.51 14.54
C VAL A 820 27.54 41.34 15.21
N GLY A 821 27.72 41.67 16.49
CA GLY A 821 26.74 42.40 17.33
C GLY A 821 26.18 41.62 18.51
N CYS A 822 26.50 40.32 18.61
CA CYS A 822 26.05 39.47 19.72
C CYS A 822 26.88 39.68 20.99
N HIS A 823 26.27 40.23 22.05
CA HIS A 823 26.83 40.10 23.41
C HIS A 823 26.60 38.67 23.91
N THR A 824 27.64 37.84 23.82
CA THR A 824 27.61 36.42 24.20
C THR A 824 27.92 36.26 25.68
N ASP A 825 26.94 36.47 26.56
CA ASP A 825 27.09 36.14 27.99
C ASP A 825 26.97 34.62 28.18
N ALA A 826 28.08 33.97 28.54
CA ALA A 826 28.16 32.54 28.87
C ALA A 826 28.49 32.35 30.37
N ALA A 827 27.54 32.72 31.24
CA ALA A 827 27.77 32.80 32.69
C ALA A 827 28.13 31.47 33.37
N ASN A 828 27.71 30.34 32.80
CA ASN A 828 27.91 28.99 33.35
C ASN A 828 29.02 28.19 32.64
N LEU A 829 29.84 28.85 31.81
CA LEU A 829 30.88 28.19 31.04
C LEU A 829 31.95 27.61 31.97
N ALA A 830 32.27 26.34 31.80
CA ALA A 830 33.22 25.61 32.64
C ALA A 830 34.47 25.22 31.86
N THR A 831 34.31 24.70 30.63
CA THR A 831 35.43 24.17 29.85
C THR A 831 35.34 24.56 28.36
N ILE A 832 36.47 25.00 27.80
CA ILE A 832 36.68 25.21 26.37
C ILE A 832 37.82 24.31 25.92
N LYS A 833 37.64 23.58 24.80
CA LYS A 833 38.69 22.83 24.12
C LYS A 833 38.69 23.22 22.65
N ILE A 834 39.76 23.85 22.17
CA ILE A 834 39.88 24.36 20.80
C ILE A 834 41.17 23.86 20.19
N ARG A 835 41.10 23.25 19.00
CA ARG A 835 42.26 22.76 18.25
C ARG A 835 42.05 22.93 16.75
N GLY A 836 43.03 23.46 16.03
CA GLY A 836 42.97 23.63 14.57
C GLY A 836 41.92 24.66 14.10
N CYS A 837 41.50 25.59 14.96
CA CYS A 837 40.50 26.64 14.66
C CYS A 837 41.16 28.02 14.47
N TRP A 838 42.15 28.11 13.59
CA TRP A 838 43.06 29.27 13.49
C TRP A 838 42.42 30.61 13.10
N ASN A 839 41.25 30.61 12.45
CA ASN A 839 40.55 31.84 12.06
C ASN A 839 39.52 32.32 13.10
N LEU A 840 39.34 31.61 14.21
CA LEU A 840 38.42 31.99 15.26
C LEU A 840 39.02 33.15 16.06
N LYS A 841 38.40 34.33 15.99
CA LYS A 841 38.99 35.57 16.53
C LYS A 841 38.50 35.97 17.91
N SER A 842 37.35 35.46 18.35
CA SER A 842 36.71 35.86 19.60
C SER A 842 36.14 34.67 20.37
N LEU A 843 36.06 34.84 21.69
CA LEU A 843 35.42 33.92 22.63
C LEU A 843 34.23 34.61 23.32
N PRO A 844 33.30 33.82 23.91
CA PRO A 844 32.19 34.39 24.68
C PRO A 844 32.65 35.24 25.86
N ASN A 845 31.85 36.21 26.30
CA ASN A 845 32.10 36.94 27.53
C ASN A 845 31.61 36.11 28.74
N VAL A 846 32.44 35.98 29.76
CA VAL A 846 32.13 35.20 30.97
C VAL A 846 31.98 36.16 32.14
N ALA A 847 30.75 36.60 32.39
CA ALA A 847 30.41 37.46 33.54
C ALA A 847 30.26 36.68 34.87
N GLY A 848 30.76 35.44 34.94
CA GLY A 848 30.61 34.52 36.07
C GLY A 848 31.72 34.62 37.13
N LYS A 849 31.49 34.05 38.31
CA LYS A 849 32.49 33.97 39.41
C LYS A 849 33.56 32.90 39.20
N ASN A 850 33.37 32.01 38.24
CA ASN A 850 34.25 30.86 38.00
C ASN A 850 35.19 31.13 36.83
N VAL A 851 36.45 30.71 36.97
CA VAL A 851 37.46 30.79 35.90
C VAL A 851 37.26 29.60 34.96
N VAL A 852 37.18 29.87 33.65
CA VAL A 852 36.96 28.83 32.62
C VAL A 852 38.27 28.15 32.26
N GLU A 853 38.30 26.81 32.26
CA GLU A 853 39.45 26.05 31.76
C GLU A 853 39.45 26.07 30.23
N CYS A 854 40.52 26.56 29.61
CA CYS A 854 40.64 26.65 28.15
C CYS A 854 41.84 25.83 27.65
N ASP A 855 41.61 24.66 27.06
CA ASP A 855 42.65 23.86 26.40
C ASP A 855 42.77 24.26 24.92
N CYS A 856 43.84 24.97 24.57
CA CYS A 856 43.98 25.58 23.24
C CYS A 856 45.45 25.77 22.81
N GLU A 857 45.69 25.97 21.51
CA GLU A 857 47.05 26.31 21.04
C GLU A 857 47.48 27.70 21.51
N LYS A 858 48.74 27.79 21.95
CA LYS A 858 49.33 29.06 22.40
C LYS A 858 49.36 30.12 21.29
N GLU A 859 49.79 29.74 20.08
CA GLU A 859 49.83 30.64 18.92
C GLU A 859 48.46 31.26 18.60
N TRP A 860 47.39 30.48 18.76
CA TRP A 860 46.03 30.96 18.55
C TRP A 860 45.56 31.85 19.70
N TRP A 861 45.80 31.45 20.96
CA TRP A 861 45.46 32.22 22.15
C TRP A 861 46.05 33.63 22.12
N ASP A 862 47.31 33.75 21.69
CA ASP A 862 48.02 35.03 21.58
C ASP A 862 47.47 35.92 20.44
N SER A 863 46.70 35.36 19.51
CA SER A 863 46.11 36.05 18.34
C SER A 863 44.64 36.47 18.52
N LEU A 864 44.04 36.16 19.67
CA LEU A 864 42.64 36.49 19.97
C LEU A 864 42.41 38.00 20.09
N GLU A 865 41.31 38.47 19.52
CA GLU A 865 40.83 39.84 19.64
C GLU A 865 39.91 39.92 20.88
N TRP A 866 40.41 40.54 21.94
CA TRP A 866 39.66 40.72 23.20
C TRP A 866 38.92 42.05 23.23
N ASP A 867 37.71 42.05 23.81
CA ASP A 867 36.97 43.27 24.08
C ASP A 867 37.76 44.13 25.10
N PRO A 868 37.94 45.44 24.87
CA PRO A 868 38.67 46.33 25.79
C PRO A 868 38.11 46.34 27.23
N TYR A 869 36.87 45.88 27.46
CA TYR A 869 36.27 45.79 28.80
C TYR A 869 36.43 44.40 29.45
N VAL A 870 37.12 43.46 28.81
CA VAL A 870 37.34 42.09 29.30
C VAL A 870 38.81 41.89 29.65
N GLU A 871 39.10 41.52 30.90
CA GLU A 871 40.44 41.02 31.29
C GLU A 871 40.49 39.49 31.15
N PRO A 872 41.18 38.95 30.13
CA PRO A 872 41.16 37.52 29.83
C PRO A 872 41.74 36.65 30.94
N SER A 873 42.75 37.18 31.65
CA SER A 873 43.45 36.51 32.77
C SER A 873 42.59 36.32 34.01
N LEU A 874 41.50 37.09 34.16
CA LEU A 874 40.54 36.91 35.26
C LEU A 874 39.41 35.93 34.91
N GLN A 875 39.13 35.75 33.63
CA GLN A 875 38.00 34.95 33.14
C GLN A 875 38.42 33.55 32.67
N TYR A 876 39.67 33.36 32.23
CA TYR A 876 40.15 32.14 31.59
C TYR A 876 41.47 31.65 32.16
N THR A 877 41.60 30.32 32.28
CA THR A 877 42.85 29.62 32.57
C THR A 877 43.27 28.82 31.33
N PRO A 878 44.17 29.38 30.49
CA PRO A 878 44.63 28.67 29.32
C PRO A 878 45.58 27.53 29.72
N THR A 879 45.34 26.36 29.17
CA THR A 879 46.21 25.19 29.20
C THR A 879 46.65 24.90 27.78
N HIS A 880 47.96 24.86 27.57
CA HIS A 880 48.53 24.67 26.24
C HIS A 880 49.17 23.29 26.13
N PRO A 881 48.95 22.57 25.02
CA PRO A 881 49.60 21.29 24.79
C PRO A 881 51.11 21.45 24.61
N ARG A 882 51.88 20.59 25.28
CA ARG A 882 53.36 20.62 25.24
C ARG A 882 53.93 20.35 23.84
N HIS A 883 53.19 19.62 22.99
CA HIS A 883 53.58 19.28 21.62
C HIS A 883 52.33 19.17 20.72
N TYR A 884 52.09 20.15 19.84
CA TYR A 884 50.89 20.18 18.97
C TYR A 884 51.16 19.93 17.47
N LYS A 885 52.41 20.03 17.00
CA LYS A 885 52.78 19.66 15.62
C LYS A 885 53.61 18.38 15.63
N LYS A 886 53.09 17.30 15.04
CA LYS A 886 53.98 16.34 14.35
C LYS A 886 54.72 17.17 13.31
N THR A 887 56.04 17.09 13.24
CA THR A 887 56.86 17.76 12.23
C THR A 887 56.39 17.35 10.84
N MET A 888 55.44 18.08 10.26
CA MET A 888 55.18 18.01 8.83
C MET A 888 56.35 18.70 8.15
N LEU A 889 57.08 17.94 7.34
CA LEU A 889 58.15 18.46 6.50
C LEU A 889 57.62 19.68 5.75
N ARG A 890 58.19 20.85 6.05
CA ARG A 890 58.03 22.06 5.23
C ARG A 890 58.50 21.71 3.81
N GLY A 891 57.58 21.56 2.88
CA GLY A 891 57.91 21.49 1.46
C GLY A 891 56.87 20.73 0.65
N SER A 892 55.90 21.45 0.09
CA SER A 892 55.83 21.68 -1.36
C SER A 892 54.47 22.28 -1.73
N VAL A 893 54.55 23.52 -2.23
CA VAL A 893 53.52 24.12 -3.07
C VAL A 893 53.45 23.29 -4.35
N LEU A 894 52.31 22.66 -4.66
CA LEU A 894 51.98 22.27 -6.04
C LEU A 894 50.47 22.33 -6.27
N ARG A 895 50.12 23.31 -7.13
CA ARG A 895 48.97 23.54 -8.02
C ARG A 895 47.67 22.76 -7.83
#